data_AF-A0A933GS40-F1
#
_entry.id   AF-A0A933GS40-F1
#
_cell.length_a   1.000
_cell.length_b   1.000
_cell.length_c   1.000
_cell.angle_alpha   90.00
_cell.angle_beta   90.00
_cell.angle_gamma   90.00
#
_symmetry.space_group_name_H-M   'P 1'
#
loop_
_entity.id
_entity.type
_entity.pdbx_description
1 polymer ?
#
loop_
_entity_poly.entity_id
_entity_poly.type
_entity_poly.pdbx_seq_one_letter_code
_entity_poly.pdbx_strand_id
1 'polypeptide(L)'
;METTFHGNITKVGLGEILQTLASGGKVGVLAVNSRDRRAEVLLAANEVALAEGGFDDRPGLPHQCFALGLMDEAALRQVLDARVRTGRSYYDLLRKDAGVPAQDIEGLRRLWHQDRLLSLFHLKEGTFSYREDPSAGRRLAGGAIPAFPVDAVVMEAARQQDEWTLIRVRIPHDQAVLEPVSGSAPSGEHFAHVSWLLDGKTPIAEAAEKSYLTRFELARTCHQFLETGVFRLVGPDELLERARGLGAGDADSLRRSLVLYESYLADRPGDRTALLEEGHVCWKLGRPAEAADLYARAIPGLVEEGREPEAFELIETGLEAVPEHRGLEDAVALFLPSHVEAVGERASKLLERALRLADRRTRESDATGAYELVEAILSTDPSNYGAREKAINLSIDLKSAGNAVVHYEAMATRLAASGEWSRVVDVYQRIQRLDPRRAGIDRKLHYARQQLVATSPVHARRRGARRAAWFAALLAVLAVAYGQWRPYAEYRDLDVEGMAAARRYPEALDILARFREEHPLAIAGVLAGRRERAVQGEFVRYQEDRSREMEKDLARVRGLETDGDFPEALTALEGILGGPLTDDFRGEVEDYRTQVAGLALRLAELQAEADRHRLEGDIGAAFGDVGLIVKEFGARPFVRQQIEVPILLVSYPPQARLEFTDGASARVGTDGVILVPYGQMVQARFSLDGYEAVERTIGTEDWRVEVRLAKQALWVHDTGTVLESGPAVAGGLASVRTPKGEVVAYSLSEGGQEKWRFRLEGRSRISGELVGAGTDFYFSATGDLYRIGESGGAVWQRPTGGVTAGTPVLLESAGLVAAVVDDLRVAFHRAGDGEPVWLASTGEAPGAEIVAPPAVLPGGRVVVALSGGELVCLDSAARTVAWRRKLSGRPAWGPVVAAGRVAVAAPTLLGELQLQAFRTEDGEPVWQRIALRGLAVPPTPAGETLFLVGESGRVEILAAADGKPAPALPDLDLFDFDLASQPVVAGPGLVAIGKDGSVVAFDASSGRALWFYQLPAPTAGPPAAWGDRILLATQDGRLIALSR
;
A
#
# COMPACT_ATOMS: atom_id res chain seq x y z
N MET A 1 0.56 -14.93 -36.62
CA MET A 1 1.93 -14.65 -36.03
C MET A 1 2.20 -13.14 -35.99
N GLU A 2 1.47 -12.37 -35.07
CA GLU A 2 1.30 -10.92 -34.82
C GLU A 2 2.63 -10.30 -34.36
N THR A 3 3.53 -9.86 -35.33
CA THR A 3 4.81 -9.17 -35.02
C THR A 3 4.55 -7.95 -34.11
N THR A 4 4.54 -8.17 -32.76
CA THR A 4 4.44 -7.14 -31.70
C THR A 4 5.82 -6.54 -31.44
N PHE A 5 6.05 -5.29 -31.93
CA PHE A 5 7.24 -4.44 -31.67
C PHE A 5 7.16 -3.81 -30.27
N HIS A 6 8.15 -4.30 -29.25
CA HIS A 6 8.13 -3.75 -27.87
C HIS A 6 9.52 -3.24 -27.49
N GLY A 7 9.57 -2.22 -26.63
CA GLY A 7 10.90 -1.68 -26.26
C GLY A 7 10.74 -0.60 -25.19
N ASN A 8 11.94 0.05 -24.91
CA ASN A 8 11.98 1.08 -23.84
C ASN A 8 12.27 2.46 -24.45
N ILE A 9 11.51 3.39 -24.01
CA ILE A 9 11.57 4.75 -24.59
C ILE A 9 12.88 5.44 -24.20
N THR A 10 13.65 4.88 -23.18
CA THR A 10 14.94 5.49 -22.79
C THR A 10 16.02 5.11 -23.80
N LYS A 11 15.76 4.07 -24.48
CA LYS A 11 16.81 3.55 -25.40
C LYS A 11 16.55 4.04 -26.83
N VAL A 12 15.31 4.18 -27.19
CA VAL A 12 14.93 4.74 -28.50
C VAL A 12 13.84 5.79 -28.30
N GLY A 13 14.19 7.06 -28.65
CA GLY A 13 13.24 8.19 -28.47
C GLY A 13 11.94 7.97 -29.25
N LEU A 14 10.86 8.44 -28.69
CA LEU A 14 9.51 8.28 -29.28
C LEU A 14 9.45 8.88 -30.69
N GLY A 15 10.18 9.96 -30.94
CA GLY A 15 10.24 10.54 -32.31
C GLY A 15 10.78 9.55 -33.33
N GLU A 16 11.81 8.85 -32.92
CA GLU A 16 12.45 7.88 -33.84
C GLU A 16 11.52 6.69 -34.09
N ILE A 17 10.82 6.37 -33.13
CA ILE A 17 9.90 5.21 -33.25
C ILE A 17 8.76 5.57 -34.21
N LEU A 18 8.21 6.71 -34.03
CA LEU A 18 7.06 7.12 -34.89
C LEU A 18 7.52 7.29 -36.33
N GLN A 19 8.70 7.80 -36.54
CA GLN A 19 9.21 8.01 -37.91
C GLN A 19 9.48 6.66 -38.59
N THR A 20 10.03 5.73 -37.71
CA THR A 20 10.31 4.40 -38.27
C THR A 20 9.01 3.69 -38.68
N LEU A 21 8.07 3.81 -37.83
CA LEU A 21 6.79 3.12 -38.16
C LEU A 21 6.09 3.80 -39.33
N ALA A 22 6.21 5.10 -39.38
CA ALA A 22 5.54 5.82 -40.48
C ALA A 22 6.27 5.56 -41.80
N SER A 23 7.63 5.49 -41.82
CA SER A 23 8.38 5.25 -43.07
C SER A 23 8.13 3.82 -43.59
N GLY A 24 7.79 2.97 -42.60
CA GLY A 24 7.52 1.57 -42.97
C GLY A 24 6.06 1.35 -43.39
N GLY A 25 5.25 2.43 -43.50
CA GLY A 25 3.83 2.39 -43.91
C GLY A 25 2.97 1.53 -42.97
N LYS A 26 3.36 1.45 -41.69
CA LYS A 26 2.61 0.57 -40.76
C LYS A 26 1.29 1.23 -40.32
N VAL A 27 0.29 0.42 -40.22
CA VAL A 27 -1.03 0.91 -39.75
C VAL A 27 -1.39 0.14 -38.47
N GLY A 28 -1.51 0.97 -37.35
CA GLY A 28 -1.83 0.20 -36.12
C GLY A 28 -1.78 1.10 -34.88
N VAL A 29 -1.77 0.53 -33.71
CA VAL A 29 -1.84 1.32 -32.45
C VAL A 29 -0.52 1.15 -31.69
N LEU A 30 0.04 2.33 -31.36
CA LEU A 30 1.26 2.34 -30.51
C LEU A 30 0.89 2.66 -29.06
N ALA A 31 1.18 1.63 -28.22
CA ALA A 31 0.90 1.88 -26.78
C ALA A 31 2.18 2.31 -26.04
N VAL A 32 2.07 3.44 -25.34
CA VAL A 32 3.22 3.93 -24.54
C VAL A 32 2.85 3.86 -23.05
N ASN A 33 3.90 3.22 -22.31
CA ASN A 33 3.63 3.06 -20.85
C ASN A 33 4.73 3.72 -20.02
N SER A 34 4.32 4.46 -19.07
CA SER A 34 5.28 5.00 -18.09
C SER A 34 4.64 5.00 -16.69
N ARG A 35 5.38 4.38 -15.76
CA ARG A 35 4.85 4.16 -14.40
C ARG A 35 3.49 3.47 -14.46
N ASP A 36 2.15 4.22 -13.89
CA ASP A 36 0.80 3.60 -13.88
C ASP A 36 -0.06 4.22 -14.99
N ARG A 37 0.64 4.80 -16.05
CA ARG A 37 -0.20 5.49 -17.06
C ARG A 37 0.10 4.90 -18.45
N ARG A 38 -1.06 4.81 -19.22
CA ARG A 38 -0.93 4.22 -20.57
C ARG A 38 -1.59 5.14 -21.60
N ALA A 39 -0.73 5.32 -22.77
CA ALA A 39 -1.32 6.12 -23.86
C ALA A 39 -1.28 5.31 -25.16
N GLU A 40 -2.45 5.55 -25.94
CA GLU A 40 -2.48 4.85 -27.23
C GLU A 40 -2.45 5.86 -28.39
N VAL A 41 -1.48 5.54 -29.27
CA VAL A 41 -1.31 6.47 -30.41
C VAL A 41 -1.66 5.71 -31.70
N LEU A 42 -2.66 6.36 -32.44
CA LEU A 42 -3.04 5.75 -33.73
C LEU A 42 -2.08 6.20 -34.84
N LEU A 43 -1.78 5.18 -35.71
CA LEU A 43 -0.84 5.51 -36.80
C LEU A 43 -1.35 4.94 -38.11
N ALA A 44 -1.47 5.89 -39.15
CA ALA A 44 -1.82 5.41 -40.51
C ALA A 44 -1.36 6.45 -41.53
N ALA A 45 -0.71 6.00 -42.77
CA ALA A 45 -0.39 6.82 -43.96
C ALA A 45 0.31 8.12 -43.57
N ASN A 46 1.18 8.08 -42.46
CA ASN A 46 2.05 9.18 -41.98
C ASN A 46 1.28 10.15 -41.08
N GLU A 47 0.20 9.69 -40.64
CA GLU A 47 -0.58 10.52 -39.69
C GLU A 47 -0.62 9.84 -38.32
N VAL A 48 -0.67 10.77 -37.34
CA VAL A 48 -0.72 10.17 -35.98
C VAL A 48 -1.75 10.97 -35.15
N ALA A 49 -2.39 10.24 -34.30
CA ALA A 49 -3.32 10.91 -33.37
C ALA A 49 -3.35 10.13 -32.05
N LEU A 50 -3.57 10.90 -31.09
CA LEU A 50 -3.71 10.24 -29.76
C LEU A 50 -5.15 9.78 -29.55
N ALA A 51 -5.36 8.43 -29.52
CA ALA A 51 -6.71 7.83 -29.48
C ALA A 51 -7.21 7.69 -28.03
N GLU A 52 -6.34 7.37 -27.05
CA GLU A 52 -6.78 7.26 -25.67
C GLU A 52 -5.55 7.47 -24.76
N GLY A 53 -5.92 8.15 -23.61
CA GLY A 53 -4.80 8.32 -22.65
C GLY A 53 -4.06 9.66 -22.88
N GLY A 54 -2.97 9.83 -22.06
CA GLY A 54 -2.12 11.04 -22.02
C GLY A 54 -1.57 11.26 -20.60
N PHE A 55 -0.35 11.75 -20.59
CA PHE A 55 0.32 11.80 -19.26
C PHE A 55 0.12 13.19 -18.63
N ASP A 56 -0.98 13.95 -19.27
CA ASP A 56 -1.30 15.26 -18.68
C ASP A 56 -2.79 15.33 -18.33
N ASP A 57 -3.26 15.75 -17.03
CA ASP A 57 -4.61 15.82 -16.44
C ASP A 57 -5.32 17.10 -16.86
N ARG A 58 -5.55 17.47 -18.19
CA ARG A 58 -6.06 18.74 -18.74
C ARG A 58 -7.59 18.84 -18.56
N PRO A 59 -8.23 19.94 -18.31
CA PRO A 59 -9.69 20.14 -18.29
C PRO A 59 -10.30 20.08 -19.70
N GLY A 60 -11.58 19.69 -19.90
CA GLY A 60 -12.38 19.52 -21.15
C GLY A 60 -12.59 20.84 -21.89
N LEU A 61 -12.74 20.89 -23.20
CA LEU A 61 -12.89 21.97 -24.20
C LEU A 61 -13.77 23.11 -23.66
N PRO A 62 -14.78 22.93 -22.88
CA PRO A 62 -15.60 24.03 -22.35
C PRO A 62 -14.85 24.86 -21.31
N HIS A 63 -14.04 24.27 -20.48
CA HIS A 63 -13.27 25.01 -19.45
C HIS A 63 -12.13 25.80 -20.10
N GLN A 64 -11.71 25.33 -21.20
CA GLN A 64 -10.67 26.09 -21.94
C GLN A 64 -11.29 27.32 -22.63
N CYS A 65 -12.45 27.11 -23.16
CA CYS A 65 -13.13 28.27 -23.76
C CYS A 65 -13.44 29.34 -22.71
N PHE A 66 -13.78 28.86 -21.53
CA PHE A 66 -14.03 29.83 -20.43
C PHE A 66 -12.73 30.52 -20.02
N ALA A 67 -11.74 29.70 -19.91
CA ALA A 67 -10.45 30.27 -19.45
C ALA A 67 -9.92 31.27 -20.47
N LEU A 68 -10.29 31.15 -21.70
CA LEU A 68 -9.74 32.03 -22.75
C LEU A 68 -10.69 33.19 -23.02
N GLY A 69 -11.76 33.24 -22.17
CA GLY A 69 -12.67 34.41 -22.23
C GLY A 69 -13.65 34.28 -23.41
N LEU A 70 -13.63 33.15 -24.02
CA LEU A 70 -14.55 32.98 -25.17
C LEU A 70 -15.99 32.77 -24.70
N MET A 71 -16.02 32.55 -23.47
CA MET A 71 -17.38 32.46 -22.88
C MET A 71 -17.30 32.81 -21.39
N ASP A 72 -18.42 33.32 -20.80
CA ASP A 72 -18.42 33.71 -19.37
C ASP A 72 -18.95 32.55 -18.51
N GLU A 73 -18.80 32.74 -17.20
CA GLU A 73 -19.10 31.65 -16.23
C GLU A 73 -20.54 31.15 -16.40
N ALA A 74 -21.40 32.11 -16.67
CA ALA A 74 -22.82 31.69 -16.84
C ALA A 74 -22.99 30.81 -18.07
N ALA A 75 -22.28 31.16 -19.12
CA ALA A 75 -22.33 30.38 -20.38
C ALA A 75 -21.66 29.00 -20.19
N LEU A 76 -20.64 28.93 -19.47
CA LEU A 76 -19.96 27.66 -19.15
C LEU A 76 -20.88 26.73 -18.36
N ARG A 77 -21.53 27.34 -17.40
CA ARG A 77 -22.46 26.50 -16.59
C ARG A 77 -23.62 25.99 -17.45
N GLN A 78 -23.97 26.81 -18.37
CA GLN A 78 -25.08 26.42 -19.24
C GLN A 78 -24.66 25.27 -20.17
N VAL A 79 -23.48 25.41 -20.70
CA VAL A 79 -22.98 24.37 -21.63
C VAL A 79 -22.80 23.05 -20.88
N LEU A 80 -22.24 23.14 -19.65
CA LEU A 80 -22.02 21.89 -18.88
C LEU A 80 -23.35 21.27 -18.46
N ASP A 81 -24.32 22.25 -18.27
CA ASP A 81 -25.66 21.73 -17.87
C ASP A 81 -26.37 21.12 -19.07
N ALA A 82 -26.24 21.70 -20.21
CA ALA A 82 -26.96 21.23 -21.42
C ALA A 82 -26.38 19.90 -21.90
N ARG A 83 -25.13 19.64 -21.64
CA ARG A 83 -24.52 18.36 -22.09
C ARG A 83 -25.10 17.19 -21.30
N VAL A 84 -25.22 17.52 -20.05
CA VAL A 84 -25.76 16.44 -19.18
C VAL A 84 -27.23 16.20 -19.52
N ARG A 85 -27.93 17.24 -19.95
CA ARG A 85 -29.38 17.08 -20.19
C ARG A 85 -29.63 16.52 -21.59
N THR A 86 -28.86 16.91 -22.55
CA THR A 86 -29.24 16.67 -23.95
C THR A 86 -28.32 15.62 -24.57
N GLY A 87 -27.08 15.36 -23.82
CA GLY A 87 -26.09 14.41 -24.36
C GLY A 87 -25.41 14.96 -25.61
N ARG A 88 -25.74 16.15 -26.10
CA ARG A 88 -25.09 16.76 -27.27
C ARG A 88 -23.60 17.00 -27.02
N SER A 89 -22.81 16.88 -28.10
CA SER A 89 -21.34 17.07 -27.97
C SER A 89 -21.00 18.49 -27.53
N TYR A 90 -19.85 18.56 -26.82
CA TYR A 90 -19.39 19.90 -26.35
C TYR A 90 -19.15 20.82 -27.55
N TYR A 91 -18.87 20.15 -28.70
CA TYR A 91 -18.72 20.98 -29.91
C TYR A 91 -20.03 21.69 -30.27
N ASP A 92 -21.02 21.05 -30.30
CA ASP A 92 -22.33 21.62 -30.69
C ASP A 92 -22.85 22.60 -29.63
N LEU A 93 -22.59 22.23 -28.39
CA LEU A 93 -23.11 23.09 -27.30
C LEU A 93 -22.32 24.40 -27.22
N LEU A 94 -21.08 24.29 -27.44
CA LEU A 94 -20.24 25.50 -27.40
C LEU A 94 -20.55 26.40 -28.61
N ARG A 95 -20.84 25.79 -29.72
CA ARG A 95 -21.13 26.58 -30.94
C ARG A 95 -22.54 27.16 -30.89
N LYS A 96 -23.41 26.36 -30.58
CA LYS A 96 -24.82 26.74 -30.77
C LYS A 96 -25.39 27.40 -29.51
N ASP A 97 -24.86 27.00 -28.33
CA ASP A 97 -25.47 27.52 -27.09
C ASP A 97 -24.57 28.58 -26.44
N ALA A 98 -23.34 28.41 -26.56
CA ALA A 98 -22.45 29.38 -25.87
C ALA A 98 -21.89 30.38 -26.88
N GLY A 99 -22.31 30.22 -28.24
CA GLY A 99 -21.97 31.22 -29.28
C GLY A 99 -20.47 31.32 -29.52
N VAL A 100 -19.76 30.22 -29.15
CA VAL A 100 -18.31 30.26 -29.43
C VAL A 100 -18.09 29.96 -30.91
N PRO A 101 -17.30 30.80 -31.64
CA PRO A 101 -17.10 30.61 -33.09
C PRO A 101 -16.45 29.26 -33.40
N ALA A 102 -16.98 28.56 -34.41
CA ALA A 102 -16.55 27.19 -34.81
C ALA A 102 -15.04 27.15 -35.07
N GLN A 103 -14.54 28.26 -35.60
CA GLN A 103 -13.09 28.29 -35.89
C GLN A 103 -12.27 28.27 -34.58
N ASP A 104 -12.78 28.92 -33.59
CA ASP A 104 -12.07 28.96 -32.28
C ASP A 104 -12.18 27.61 -31.56
N ILE A 105 -13.33 26.92 -31.74
CA ILE A 105 -13.51 25.61 -31.08
C ILE A 105 -12.61 24.57 -31.76
N GLU A 106 -12.61 24.68 -33.14
CA GLU A 106 -11.79 23.71 -33.88
C GLU A 106 -10.29 23.97 -33.66
N GLY A 107 -9.99 25.21 -33.56
CA GLY A 107 -8.60 25.59 -33.24
C GLY A 107 -8.15 25.06 -31.86
N LEU A 108 -9.03 25.17 -30.90
CA LEU A 108 -8.68 24.72 -29.52
C LEU A 108 -8.65 23.21 -29.43
N ARG A 109 -9.56 22.63 -30.14
CA ARG A 109 -9.62 21.14 -30.17
C ARG A 109 -8.34 20.57 -30.80
N ARG A 110 -7.95 21.13 -31.93
CA ARG A 110 -6.71 20.69 -32.59
C ARG A 110 -5.48 20.96 -31.71
N LEU A 111 -5.39 22.15 -31.05
CA LEU A 111 -4.26 22.47 -30.16
C LEU A 111 -4.21 21.53 -28.95
N TRP A 112 -5.45 21.25 -28.47
CA TRP A 112 -5.53 20.37 -27.28
C TRP A 112 -5.00 18.97 -27.61
N HIS A 113 -5.40 18.40 -28.73
CA HIS A 113 -5.00 17.02 -29.10
C HIS A 113 -3.52 16.99 -29.51
N GLN A 114 -3.05 18.03 -30.10
CA GLN A 114 -1.62 18.07 -30.49
C GLN A 114 -0.72 18.24 -29.26
N ASP A 115 -1.07 19.02 -28.32
CA ASP A 115 -0.24 19.20 -27.11
C ASP A 115 -0.18 17.91 -26.28
N ARG A 116 -1.28 17.21 -26.21
CA ARG A 116 -1.30 15.93 -25.44
C ARG A 116 -0.40 14.89 -26.12
N LEU A 117 -0.51 14.96 -27.35
CA LEU A 117 0.39 14.05 -28.10
C LEU A 117 1.86 14.45 -27.89
N LEU A 118 2.19 15.77 -27.87
CA LEU A 118 3.57 16.24 -27.70
C LEU A 118 4.08 15.98 -26.29
N SER A 119 3.20 15.93 -25.38
CA SER A 119 3.64 15.68 -23.99
C SER A 119 4.30 14.29 -23.86
N LEU A 120 3.97 13.36 -24.75
CA LEU A 120 4.57 12.01 -24.67
C LEU A 120 6.07 12.07 -24.97
N PHE A 121 6.52 13.13 -25.66
CA PHE A 121 7.93 13.23 -26.09
C PHE A 121 8.82 13.70 -24.93
N HIS A 122 8.17 14.08 -23.83
CA HIS A 122 8.99 14.59 -22.70
C HIS A 122 9.17 13.50 -21.64
N LEU A 123 8.73 12.29 -21.98
CA LEU A 123 8.86 11.21 -20.98
C LEU A 123 10.35 10.85 -20.79
N LYS A 124 10.75 10.78 -19.41
CA LYS A 124 12.18 10.50 -19.13
C LYS A 124 12.42 9.00 -19.01
N GLU A 125 11.22 8.18 -18.76
CA GLU A 125 11.32 6.70 -18.67
C GLU A 125 9.99 6.07 -19.09
N GLY A 126 10.05 4.80 -19.80
CA GLY A 126 8.77 4.15 -20.16
C GLY A 126 8.99 3.09 -21.24
N THR A 127 7.82 2.22 -21.26
CA THR A 127 7.92 1.16 -22.29
C THR A 127 6.88 1.40 -23.38
N PHE A 128 7.18 0.81 -24.60
CA PHE A 128 6.15 0.97 -25.65
C PHE A 128 5.94 -0.37 -26.35
N SER A 129 4.68 -0.49 -26.87
CA SER A 129 4.38 -1.69 -27.69
C SER A 129 3.50 -1.30 -28.86
N TYR A 130 3.86 -1.93 -30.02
CA TYR A 130 3.07 -1.61 -31.22
C TYR A 130 2.33 -2.86 -31.70
N ARG A 131 1.09 -2.51 -32.10
CA ARG A 131 0.31 -3.63 -32.67
C ARG A 131 -0.38 -3.15 -33.96
N GLU A 132 -0.34 -4.08 -34.95
CA GLU A 132 -1.03 -3.72 -36.21
C GLU A 132 -2.56 -3.80 -36.02
N ASP A 133 -3.21 -2.74 -36.47
CA ASP A 133 -4.67 -2.64 -36.33
C ASP A 133 -5.23 -1.80 -37.49
N PRO A 134 -5.88 -2.50 -38.40
CA PRO A 134 -6.38 -1.85 -39.63
C PRO A 134 -7.50 -0.85 -39.32
N SER A 135 -8.13 -0.98 -38.16
CA SER A 135 -9.18 0.00 -37.80
C SER A 135 -8.60 1.38 -37.50
N ALA A 136 -7.25 1.44 -37.32
CA ALA A 136 -6.60 2.73 -36.99
C ALA A 136 -6.73 3.70 -38.17
N GLY A 137 -6.63 3.25 -39.33
CA GLY A 137 -6.80 4.09 -40.55
C GLY A 137 -8.20 4.68 -40.66
N ARG A 138 -9.17 3.80 -40.43
CA ARG A 138 -10.58 4.27 -40.53
C ARG A 138 -10.89 5.28 -39.43
N ARG A 139 -10.33 5.12 -38.34
CA ARG A 139 -10.59 6.04 -37.20
C ARG A 139 -9.89 7.39 -37.41
N LEU A 140 -8.77 7.33 -38.07
CA LEU A 140 -8.11 8.62 -38.37
C LEU A 140 -8.82 9.34 -39.52
N ALA A 141 -9.44 8.63 -40.41
CA ALA A 141 -10.13 9.24 -41.58
C ALA A 141 -11.51 9.76 -41.17
N GLY A 142 -12.07 9.27 -40.09
CA GLY A 142 -13.44 9.55 -39.60
C GLY A 142 -13.55 10.94 -38.97
N GLY A 143 -12.36 11.74 -38.83
CA GLY A 143 -12.36 13.18 -38.51
C GLY A 143 -12.77 13.43 -37.05
N ALA A 144 -13.11 12.40 -36.29
CA ALA A 144 -13.53 12.55 -34.88
C ALA A 144 -12.31 12.88 -33.99
N ILE A 145 -11.06 12.47 -34.40
CA ILE A 145 -9.83 12.82 -33.68
C ILE A 145 -8.87 13.52 -34.66
N PRO A 146 -8.48 14.70 -34.25
CA PRO A 146 -7.58 15.40 -35.17
C PRO A 146 -6.25 14.64 -35.37
N ALA A 147 -5.90 14.42 -36.69
CA ALA A 147 -4.64 13.70 -37.00
C ALA A 147 -3.56 14.69 -37.45
N PHE A 148 -2.37 14.30 -37.11
CA PHE A 148 -1.24 15.22 -37.40
C PHE A 148 -0.16 14.45 -38.17
N PRO A 149 0.42 15.17 -39.10
CA PRO A 149 1.55 14.52 -39.77
C PRO A 149 2.69 14.20 -38.80
N VAL A 150 3.20 12.99 -39.01
CA VAL A 150 4.22 12.50 -38.04
C VAL A 150 5.42 13.46 -38.06
N ASP A 151 5.83 13.95 -39.17
CA ASP A 151 7.02 14.82 -39.25
C ASP A 151 6.74 16.17 -38.58
N ALA A 152 5.54 16.58 -38.73
CA ALA A 152 5.17 17.87 -38.09
C ALA A 152 5.20 17.75 -36.56
N VAL A 153 4.74 16.65 -36.02
CA VAL A 153 4.69 16.48 -34.55
C VAL A 153 6.11 16.32 -34.01
N VAL A 154 6.88 15.58 -34.78
CA VAL A 154 8.27 15.35 -34.31
C VAL A 154 9.05 16.68 -34.35
N MET A 155 8.85 17.42 -35.39
CA MET A 155 9.55 18.73 -35.48
C MET A 155 9.05 19.70 -34.41
N GLU A 156 7.78 19.70 -34.32
CA GLU A 156 7.23 20.57 -33.26
C GLU A 156 7.72 20.15 -31.86
N ALA A 157 7.83 18.91 -31.62
CA ALA A 157 8.36 18.45 -30.31
C ALA A 157 9.81 18.91 -30.14
N ALA A 158 10.55 18.81 -31.22
CA ALA A 158 11.95 19.27 -31.14
C ALA A 158 12.02 20.78 -30.92
N ARG A 159 11.22 21.54 -31.67
CA ARG A 159 11.17 23.00 -31.47
C ARG A 159 10.85 23.36 -30.01
N GLN A 160 9.78 22.67 -29.43
CA GLN A 160 9.39 22.97 -28.04
C GLN A 160 10.55 22.66 -27.06
N GLN A 161 11.22 21.65 -27.44
CA GLN A 161 12.37 21.32 -26.56
C GLN A 161 13.43 22.44 -26.62
N ASP A 162 13.70 22.96 -27.82
CA ASP A 162 14.64 24.09 -27.94
C ASP A 162 14.12 25.32 -27.19
N GLU A 163 12.88 25.56 -27.33
CA GLU A 163 12.29 26.73 -26.62
C GLU A 163 12.32 26.54 -25.11
N TRP A 164 12.04 25.37 -24.65
CA TRP A 164 12.12 25.14 -23.20
C TRP A 164 13.53 25.49 -22.68
N THR A 165 14.48 25.18 -23.58
CA THR A 165 15.86 25.50 -23.14
C THR A 165 16.02 27.03 -22.97
N LEU A 166 15.34 27.79 -23.79
CA LEU A 166 15.42 29.27 -23.67
C LEU A 166 14.59 29.77 -22.49
N ILE A 167 13.43 29.21 -22.37
CA ILE A 167 12.53 29.63 -21.27
C ILE A 167 13.21 29.33 -19.92
N ARG A 168 13.99 28.34 -19.91
CA ARG A 168 14.55 27.93 -18.61
C ARG A 168 15.72 28.83 -18.21
N VAL A 169 16.14 29.60 -19.18
CA VAL A 169 17.18 30.60 -18.84
C VAL A 169 16.61 31.65 -17.89
N ARG A 170 15.38 32.05 -18.05
CA ARG A 170 14.80 33.14 -17.22
C ARG A 170 13.82 32.57 -16.20
N ILE A 171 13.28 31.39 -16.49
CA ILE A 171 12.41 30.68 -15.52
C ILE A 171 13.06 29.33 -15.18
N PRO A 172 13.75 29.32 -14.17
CA PRO A 172 14.66 28.19 -13.89
C PRO A 172 13.89 26.92 -13.51
N HIS A 173 12.66 27.07 -12.99
CA HIS A 173 11.86 25.87 -12.62
C HIS A 173 10.38 26.25 -12.53
N ASP A 174 9.60 25.24 -12.45
CA ASP A 174 8.13 25.47 -12.55
C ASP A 174 7.58 26.02 -11.23
N GLN A 175 8.46 26.04 -10.25
CA GLN A 175 7.98 26.61 -8.96
C GLN A 175 8.30 28.11 -8.88
N ALA A 176 8.68 28.68 -9.99
CA ALA A 176 8.99 30.13 -9.98
C ALA A 176 7.69 30.94 -9.82
N VAL A 177 7.84 32.14 -9.07
CA VAL A 177 6.65 32.99 -8.80
C VAL A 177 6.87 34.36 -9.45
N LEU A 178 5.80 34.73 -10.19
CA LEU A 178 5.89 36.04 -10.86
C LEU A 178 4.90 37.02 -10.23
N GLU A 179 5.33 38.34 -10.33
CA GLU A 179 4.39 39.38 -9.85
C GLU A 179 4.40 40.58 -10.80
N PRO A 180 3.26 41.19 -10.74
CA PRO A 180 3.17 42.33 -11.68
C PRO A 180 4.06 43.49 -11.23
N VAL A 181 4.63 44.21 -12.26
CA VAL A 181 5.41 45.43 -11.97
C VAL A 181 4.45 46.63 -11.93
N SER A 182 4.44 47.32 -10.75
CA SER A 182 3.52 48.46 -10.53
C SER A 182 3.62 49.47 -11.67
N GLY A 183 2.35 49.83 -12.35
CA GLY A 183 2.34 50.91 -13.37
C GLY A 183 2.51 50.35 -14.77
N SER A 184 2.67 48.98 -14.88
CA SER A 184 2.78 48.30 -16.19
C SER A 184 1.61 47.33 -16.37
N ALA A 185 0.82 47.40 -17.44
CA ALA A 185 -0.31 46.47 -17.66
C ALA A 185 -0.06 45.65 -18.94
N PRO A 186 -0.29 44.45 -18.68
CA PRO A 186 -0.12 43.60 -19.88
C PRO A 186 -0.96 44.10 -21.06
N SER A 187 -0.36 44.54 -22.20
CA SER A 187 -1.11 44.97 -23.41
C SER A 187 -1.37 43.77 -24.31
N GLY A 188 -2.79 43.49 -24.46
CA GLY A 188 -3.19 42.38 -25.36
C GLY A 188 -4.19 41.45 -24.66
N GLU A 189 -5.36 41.05 -25.36
CA GLU A 189 -6.56 40.28 -24.94
C GLU A 189 -6.17 38.87 -24.48
N HIS A 190 -4.84 38.35 -24.84
CA HIS A 190 -4.49 36.95 -24.53
C HIS A 190 -3.71 36.86 -23.22
N PHE A 191 -3.37 38.04 -22.54
CA PHE A 191 -2.45 38.09 -21.38
C PHE A 191 -3.22 38.43 -20.10
N ALA A 192 -4.52 38.90 -20.29
CA ALA A 192 -5.30 39.39 -19.12
C ALA A 192 -5.86 38.19 -18.32
N HIS A 193 -5.88 36.96 -18.97
CA HIS A 193 -6.63 35.87 -18.31
C HIS A 193 -5.70 35.06 -17.39
N VAL A 194 -4.27 35.26 -17.46
CA VAL A 194 -3.40 34.47 -16.55
C VAL A 194 -2.68 35.42 -15.59
N SER A 195 -2.82 36.77 -15.91
CA SER A 195 -2.06 37.79 -15.16
C SER A 195 -2.53 37.87 -13.71
N TRP A 196 -3.90 37.57 -13.49
CA TRP A 196 -4.38 37.65 -12.09
C TRP A 196 -3.85 36.46 -11.27
N LEU A 197 -3.37 35.39 -12.04
CA LEU A 197 -2.88 34.20 -11.29
C LEU A 197 -1.41 34.38 -10.91
N LEU A 198 -0.77 35.37 -11.61
CA LEU A 198 0.64 35.63 -11.30
C LEU A 198 0.75 36.82 -10.32
N ASP A 199 0.39 36.58 -9.13
CA ASP A 199 0.13 37.66 -8.13
C ASP A 199 1.29 37.74 -7.13
N GLY A 200 2.26 36.94 -7.45
CA GLY A 200 3.44 37.02 -6.55
C GLY A 200 3.39 35.94 -5.47
N LYS A 201 2.31 35.23 -5.59
CA LYS A 201 2.19 34.21 -4.52
C LYS A 201 1.96 32.83 -5.13
N THR A 202 1.55 32.79 -6.33
CA THR A 202 1.17 31.51 -6.96
C THR A 202 2.30 31.07 -7.90
N PRO A 203 2.79 29.80 -7.63
CA PRO A 203 3.83 29.31 -8.56
C PRO A 203 3.26 29.01 -9.95
N ILE A 204 4.20 28.98 -10.88
CA ILE A 204 3.79 28.81 -12.30
C ILE A 204 3.16 27.43 -12.48
N ALA A 205 3.70 26.50 -11.77
CA ALA A 205 3.11 25.15 -11.86
C ALA A 205 1.65 25.15 -11.42
N GLU A 206 1.45 25.79 -10.36
CA GLU A 206 0.05 25.88 -9.88
C GLU A 206 -0.79 26.80 -10.78
N ALA A 207 -0.23 27.82 -11.24
CA ALA A 207 -0.95 28.74 -12.15
C ALA A 207 -1.33 28.01 -13.46
N ALA A 208 -0.43 27.16 -13.86
CA ALA A 208 -0.74 26.38 -15.08
C ALA A 208 -1.95 25.48 -14.83
N GLU A 209 -2.05 25.05 -13.61
CA GLU A 209 -3.22 24.21 -13.28
C GLU A 209 -4.51 25.04 -13.21
N LYS A 210 -4.35 26.27 -12.82
CA LYS A 210 -5.56 27.11 -12.58
C LYS A 210 -5.93 27.88 -13.85
N SER A 211 -4.93 27.95 -14.82
CA SER A 211 -5.16 28.79 -16.01
C SER A 211 -5.58 27.92 -17.19
N TYR A 212 -5.46 26.54 -16.91
CA TYR A 212 -5.91 25.54 -17.91
C TYR A 212 -5.11 25.67 -19.21
N LEU A 213 -3.90 26.50 -19.14
CA LEU A 213 -2.87 26.47 -20.19
C LEU A 213 -1.88 25.34 -19.92
N THR A 214 -1.32 24.86 -21.16
CA THR A 214 -0.23 23.88 -20.95
C THR A 214 0.94 24.52 -20.20
N ARG A 215 1.59 23.60 -19.43
CA ARG A 215 2.79 24.11 -18.73
C ARG A 215 3.72 24.86 -19.68
N PHE A 216 3.78 24.32 -20.82
CA PHE A 216 4.68 24.98 -21.80
C PHE A 216 4.10 26.33 -22.23
N GLU A 217 2.82 26.43 -22.53
CA GLU A 217 2.21 27.71 -22.98
C GLU A 217 2.25 28.77 -21.87
N LEU A 218 1.95 28.28 -20.67
CA LEU A 218 2.02 29.26 -19.57
C LEU A 218 3.48 29.71 -19.34
N ALA A 219 4.39 28.80 -19.43
CA ALA A 219 5.81 29.18 -19.23
C ALA A 219 6.27 30.12 -20.36
N ARG A 220 5.85 29.82 -21.58
CA ARG A 220 6.18 30.73 -22.70
C ARG A 220 5.60 32.12 -22.47
N THR A 221 4.29 32.18 -22.05
CA THR A 221 3.68 33.48 -21.74
C THR A 221 4.43 34.20 -20.61
N CYS A 222 4.73 33.44 -19.61
CA CYS A 222 5.47 34.06 -18.49
C CYS A 222 6.83 34.58 -18.95
N HIS A 223 7.43 33.75 -19.84
CA HIS A 223 8.73 34.20 -20.38
C HIS A 223 8.58 35.51 -21.15
N GLN A 224 7.52 35.65 -21.95
CA GLN A 224 7.28 36.91 -22.68
C GLN A 224 7.01 38.07 -21.72
N PHE A 225 6.23 37.78 -20.63
CA PHE A 225 6.01 38.83 -19.61
C PHE A 225 7.34 39.33 -19.03
N LEU A 226 8.18 38.44 -18.89
CA LEU A 226 9.46 38.86 -18.29
C LEU A 226 10.28 39.67 -19.31
N GLU A 227 10.14 39.39 -20.61
CA GLU A 227 10.90 40.12 -21.65
C GLU A 227 10.39 41.54 -21.83
N THR A 228 9.06 41.61 -21.64
CA THR A 228 8.46 42.94 -21.91
C THR A 228 8.50 43.80 -20.64
N GLY A 229 8.82 43.16 -19.54
CA GLY A 229 9.02 43.93 -18.29
C GLY A 229 7.69 44.17 -17.55
N VAL A 230 6.59 43.51 -17.97
CA VAL A 230 5.26 43.69 -17.35
C VAL A 230 5.20 42.89 -16.04
N PHE A 231 5.99 41.82 -15.93
CA PHE A 231 6.10 41.03 -14.69
C PHE A 231 7.59 40.83 -14.35
N ARG A 232 7.69 40.64 -13.15
CA ARG A 232 9.08 40.31 -12.76
C ARG A 232 9.06 39.05 -11.87
N LEU A 233 10.23 38.40 -11.89
CA LEU A 233 10.36 37.23 -11.02
C LEU A 233 10.58 37.67 -9.57
N VAL A 234 9.75 37.03 -8.73
CA VAL A 234 10.00 37.35 -7.30
C VAL A 234 11.32 36.69 -6.87
N GLY A 235 12.15 37.52 -6.39
CA GLY A 235 13.50 37.04 -6.00
C GLY A 235 13.46 36.14 -4.77
N PRO A 236 14.47 35.36 -4.62
CA PRO A 236 14.54 34.38 -3.52
C PRO A 236 14.41 35.06 -2.15
N ASP A 237 15.00 36.23 -1.91
CA ASP A 237 14.92 36.87 -0.57
C ASP A 237 13.49 37.36 -0.29
N GLU A 238 12.87 37.84 -1.31
CA GLU A 238 11.47 38.31 -1.14
C GLU A 238 10.53 37.12 -0.90
N LEU A 239 10.78 36.02 -1.57
CA LEU A 239 9.95 34.81 -1.36
C LEU A 239 10.06 34.34 0.10
N LEU A 240 11.24 34.36 0.52
CA LEU A 240 11.45 33.89 1.91
C LEU A 240 10.74 34.82 2.90
N GLU A 241 10.82 36.14 2.74
CA GLU A 241 10.16 37.09 3.66
C GLU A 241 8.64 36.91 3.64
N ARG A 242 8.18 36.67 2.54
CA ARG A 242 6.70 36.49 2.44
C ARG A 242 6.28 35.16 3.08
N ALA A 243 7.02 34.16 2.73
CA ALA A 243 6.72 32.86 3.37
C ALA A 243 6.73 32.97 4.90
N ARG A 244 7.62 33.68 5.45
CA ARG A 244 7.70 33.81 6.93
C ARG A 244 6.52 34.62 7.47
N GLY A 245 6.11 35.63 6.71
CA GLY A 245 4.97 36.46 7.13
C GLY A 245 3.67 35.64 7.25
N LEU A 246 3.65 34.47 6.54
CA LEU A 246 2.40 33.66 6.52
C LEU A 246 2.52 32.48 7.48
N GLY A 247 3.64 32.17 7.96
CA GLY A 247 4.05 30.95 8.72
C GLY A 247 3.41 30.90 10.10
N ALA A 248 2.70 31.98 10.55
CA ALA A 248 2.03 31.96 11.88
C ALA A 248 0.52 32.12 11.70
N GLY A 249 0.05 31.95 10.55
CA GLY A 249 -1.35 32.26 10.20
C GLY A 249 -2.20 30.98 10.20
N ASP A 250 -3.51 30.98 9.97
CA ASP A 250 -4.47 29.85 9.93
C ASP A 250 -4.09 28.86 8.82
N ALA A 251 -4.63 27.74 8.75
CA ALA A 251 -4.26 26.60 7.87
C ALA A 251 -4.08 27.08 6.42
N ASP A 252 -4.89 28.01 5.97
CA ASP A 252 -4.75 28.53 4.58
C ASP A 252 -3.45 29.33 4.41
N SER A 253 -3.15 30.08 5.41
CA SER A 253 -1.89 30.85 5.37
C SER A 253 -0.67 29.93 5.43
N LEU A 254 -0.78 28.88 6.18
CA LEU A 254 0.34 27.92 6.27
C LEU A 254 0.53 27.18 4.95
N ARG A 255 -0.58 26.93 4.26
CA ARG A 255 -0.45 26.27 2.93
C ARG A 255 0.19 27.21 1.92
N ARG A 256 -0.18 28.40 2.10
CA ARG A 256 0.44 29.38 1.18
C ARG A 256 1.92 29.59 1.51
N SER A 257 2.18 29.55 2.76
CA SER A 257 3.59 29.65 3.20
C SER A 257 4.42 28.47 2.69
N LEU A 258 3.82 27.35 2.59
CA LEU A 258 4.55 26.16 2.12
C LEU A 258 4.92 26.30 0.64
N VAL A 259 3.98 26.77 -0.09
CA VAL A 259 4.22 26.89 -1.54
C VAL A 259 5.38 27.87 -1.79
N LEU A 260 5.48 28.88 -1.00
CA LEU A 260 6.54 29.88 -1.21
C LEU A 260 7.90 29.33 -0.76
N TYR A 261 7.91 28.52 0.33
CA TYR A 261 9.18 27.87 0.74
C TYR A 261 9.65 26.89 -0.34
N GLU A 262 8.70 26.20 -0.99
CA GLU A 262 9.09 25.24 -2.04
C GLU A 262 9.72 25.97 -3.23
N SER A 263 9.06 27.06 -3.50
CA SER A 263 9.65 27.84 -4.61
C SER A 263 11.04 28.38 -4.25
N TYR A 264 11.18 28.89 -3.03
CA TYR A 264 12.50 29.39 -2.58
C TYR A 264 13.54 28.27 -2.58
N LEU A 265 13.19 27.11 -2.15
CA LEU A 265 14.17 26.01 -1.96
C LEU A 265 14.49 25.36 -3.31
N ALA A 266 13.57 25.53 -4.29
CA ALA A 266 13.91 25.04 -5.64
C ALA A 266 15.18 25.72 -6.18
N ASP A 267 15.40 27.00 -5.76
CA ASP A 267 16.62 27.72 -6.20
C ASP A 267 17.79 27.45 -5.25
N ARG A 268 17.41 27.14 -4.03
CA ARG A 268 18.47 26.98 -3.01
C ARG A 268 18.15 25.75 -2.15
N PRO A 269 18.27 24.64 -2.81
CA PRO A 269 17.82 23.39 -2.14
C PRO A 269 18.58 23.15 -0.83
N GLY A 270 19.64 23.89 -0.58
CA GLY A 270 20.48 23.58 0.59
C GLY A 270 20.30 24.62 1.70
N ASP A 271 19.39 25.68 1.44
CA ASP A 271 19.18 26.70 2.49
C ASP A 271 18.50 26.10 3.73
N ARG A 272 19.17 26.02 4.71
CA ARG A 272 18.82 25.21 5.90
C ARG A 272 17.70 25.90 6.71
N THR A 273 17.93 27.21 6.95
CA THR A 273 16.90 27.94 7.73
C THR A 273 15.53 27.81 7.04
N ALA A 274 15.53 27.84 5.79
CA ALA A 274 14.24 27.73 5.07
C ALA A 274 13.71 26.29 5.13
N LEU A 275 14.61 25.33 5.08
CA LEU A 275 14.21 23.91 5.22
C LEU A 275 13.55 23.66 6.58
N LEU A 276 14.12 24.30 7.59
CA LEU A 276 13.56 24.10 8.94
C LEU A 276 12.20 24.80 9.07
N GLU A 277 12.20 25.95 8.60
CA GLU A 277 10.93 26.72 8.71
C GLU A 277 9.82 26.06 7.89
N GLU A 278 10.15 25.54 6.67
CA GLU A 278 9.16 24.78 5.89
C GLU A 278 8.75 23.50 6.61
N GLY A 279 9.79 22.79 7.08
CA GLY A 279 9.51 21.59 7.90
C GLY A 279 8.53 21.88 9.05
N HIS A 280 8.65 22.99 9.72
CA HIS A 280 7.74 23.33 10.84
C HIS A 280 6.33 23.61 10.33
N VAL A 281 6.34 24.29 9.21
CA VAL A 281 5.00 24.55 8.64
C VAL A 281 4.31 23.22 8.29
N CYS A 282 5.06 22.27 7.70
CA CYS A 282 4.51 20.94 7.39
C CYS A 282 4.05 20.22 8.66
N TRP A 283 4.79 20.40 9.61
CA TRP A 283 4.41 19.75 10.89
C TRP A 283 3.10 20.35 11.41
N LYS A 284 2.90 21.63 11.34
CA LYS A 284 1.67 22.29 11.84
C LYS A 284 0.46 21.91 10.96
N LEU A 285 0.77 21.49 9.73
CA LEU A 285 -0.35 21.14 8.83
C LEU A 285 -0.67 19.65 8.93
N GLY A 286 0.03 18.94 9.91
CA GLY A 286 -0.28 17.49 10.13
C GLY A 286 0.38 16.62 9.06
N ARG A 287 1.45 17.15 8.42
CA ARG A 287 2.20 16.34 7.43
C ARG A 287 3.57 15.95 7.97
N PRO A 288 3.70 14.92 8.82
CA PRO A 288 4.92 14.61 9.59
C PRO A 288 5.96 13.86 8.74
N ALA A 289 5.52 13.15 7.71
CA ALA A 289 6.52 12.48 6.84
C ALA A 289 7.28 13.50 6.01
N GLU A 290 6.55 14.49 5.45
CA GLU A 290 7.22 15.54 4.64
C GLU A 290 8.11 16.44 5.52
N ALA A 291 7.60 16.65 6.72
CA ALA A 291 8.42 17.45 7.68
C ALA A 291 9.72 16.71 8.03
N ALA A 292 9.60 15.37 8.18
CA ALA A 292 10.79 14.58 8.55
C ALA A 292 11.82 14.58 7.41
N ASP A 293 11.35 14.61 6.17
CA ASP A 293 12.29 14.67 5.03
C ASP A 293 13.05 16.00 5.02
N LEU A 294 12.30 17.04 5.34
CA LEU A 294 12.95 18.37 5.32
C LEU A 294 13.91 18.54 6.51
N TYR A 295 13.52 17.98 7.64
CA TYR A 295 14.45 18.02 8.79
C TYR A 295 15.73 17.23 8.47
N ALA A 296 15.56 16.08 7.86
CA ALA A 296 16.76 15.24 7.56
C ALA A 296 17.72 15.99 6.65
N ARG A 297 17.24 16.80 5.78
CA ARG A 297 18.11 17.55 4.85
C ARG A 297 18.75 18.76 5.54
N ALA A 298 18.10 19.31 6.61
CA ALA A 298 18.62 20.52 7.27
C ALA A 298 19.65 20.15 8.35
N ILE A 299 19.66 19.02 8.85
CA ILE A 299 20.39 18.58 10.07
C ILE A 299 21.89 18.59 9.80
N PRO A 300 22.42 18.15 8.68
CA PRO A 300 23.88 18.21 8.47
C PRO A 300 24.42 19.64 8.61
N GLY A 301 23.74 20.60 8.17
CA GLY A 301 24.13 22.03 8.27
C GLY A 301 24.07 22.54 9.71
N LEU A 302 23.09 22.12 10.50
CA LEU A 302 22.98 22.55 11.92
C LEU A 302 24.15 22.01 12.73
N VAL A 303 24.52 20.89 12.35
CA VAL A 303 25.65 20.29 13.09
C VAL A 303 26.94 21.06 12.76
N GLU A 304 27.15 21.53 11.54
CA GLU A 304 28.35 22.29 11.14
C GLU A 304 28.40 23.66 11.84
N GLU A 305 27.33 24.22 12.28
CA GLU A 305 27.25 25.57 12.89
C GLU A 305 27.29 25.47 14.42
N GLY A 306 27.40 24.23 14.86
CA GLY A 306 27.55 24.06 16.32
C GLY A 306 26.20 24.12 17.04
N ARG A 307 25.07 24.09 16.33
CA ARG A 307 23.73 24.08 16.97
C ARG A 307 23.25 22.64 17.18
N GLU A 308 23.86 21.93 17.96
CA GLU A 308 23.72 20.47 18.15
C GLU A 308 22.46 20.15 18.96
N PRO A 309 22.04 21.02 19.89
CA PRO A 309 20.80 20.71 20.61
C PRO A 309 19.57 20.82 19.71
N GLU A 310 19.57 21.71 18.86
CA GLU A 310 18.43 21.86 17.91
C GLU A 310 18.39 20.69 16.92
N ALA A 311 19.52 20.25 16.36
CA ALA A 311 19.58 19.09 15.44
C ALA A 311 19.10 17.81 16.14
N PHE A 312 19.44 17.80 17.40
CA PHE A 312 18.99 16.61 18.18
C PHE A 312 17.46 16.61 18.34
N GLU A 313 16.92 17.70 18.64
CA GLU A 313 15.45 17.77 18.84
C GLU A 313 14.71 17.40 17.55
N LEU A 314 15.25 17.80 16.45
CA LEU A 314 14.56 17.53 15.17
C LEU A 314 14.65 16.05 14.81
N ILE A 315 15.77 15.46 15.08
CA ILE A 315 15.94 14.01 14.81
C ILE A 315 15.00 13.21 15.71
N GLU A 316 14.84 13.63 16.92
CA GLU A 316 13.95 12.88 17.83
C GLU A 316 12.47 13.05 17.44
N THR A 317 12.23 14.34 17.27
CA THR A 317 10.81 14.60 16.97
C THR A 317 10.43 13.95 15.62
N GLY A 318 11.29 13.97 14.66
CA GLY A 318 11.01 13.37 13.33
C GLY A 318 10.90 11.83 13.42
N LEU A 319 11.76 11.21 14.13
CA LEU A 319 11.77 9.72 14.19
C LEU A 319 10.66 9.22 15.12
N GLU A 320 10.18 10.10 16.05
CA GLU A 320 8.98 9.70 16.83
C GLU A 320 7.74 9.66 15.94
N ALA A 321 7.73 10.62 15.06
CA ALA A 321 6.53 10.71 14.20
C ALA A 321 6.62 9.71 13.05
N VAL A 322 7.92 9.44 12.56
CA VAL A 322 8.11 8.47 11.46
C VAL A 322 9.33 7.61 11.79
N PRO A 323 9.06 6.39 12.50
CA PRO A 323 10.10 5.59 13.16
C PRO A 323 11.06 4.96 12.14
N GLU A 324 10.70 4.77 10.86
CA GLU A 324 11.63 4.13 9.90
C GLU A 324 11.91 5.07 8.74
N HIS A 325 12.29 6.35 9.15
CA HIS A 325 12.59 7.31 8.06
C HIS A 325 14.10 7.29 7.74
N ARG A 326 14.45 6.92 6.54
CA ARG A 326 15.84 6.65 6.13
C ARG A 326 16.70 7.92 6.25
N GLY A 327 16.22 9.08 5.87
CA GLY A 327 16.98 10.35 5.93
C GLY A 327 17.35 10.76 7.36
N LEU A 328 16.47 10.63 8.23
CA LEU A 328 16.72 11.02 9.65
C LEU A 328 17.63 10.00 10.32
N GLU A 329 17.53 8.72 9.90
CA GLU A 329 18.46 7.70 10.43
C GLU A 329 19.90 7.99 9.96
N ASP A 330 19.96 8.41 8.69
CA ASP A 330 21.29 8.82 8.21
C ASP A 330 21.81 10.03 8.98
N ALA A 331 20.95 10.87 9.35
CA ALA A 331 21.34 12.06 10.14
C ALA A 331 21.84 11.66 11.54
N VAL A 332 21.31 10.58 12.06
CA VAL A 332 21.79 10.05 13.36
C VAL A 332 23.25 9.59 13.22
N ALA A 333 23.52 8.98 12.13
CA ALA A 333 24.89 8.48 11.88
C ALA A 333 25.88 9.62 11.73
N LEU A 334 25.40 10.70 11.22
CA LEU A 334 26.24 11.90 11.04
C LEU A 334 26.37 12.68 12.37
N PHE A 335 25.35 12.74 13.21
CA PHE A 335 25.25 13.59 14.41
C PHE A 335 25.95 12.92 15.59
N LEU A 336 26.06 11.73 15.80
CA LEU A 336 26.44 11.01 17.05
C LEU A 336 27.96 10.94 17.17
N PRO A 337 28.78 10.80 16.24
CA PRO A 337 30.24 10.60 16.39
C PRO A 337 30.94 11.88 16.86
N SER A 338 30.34 13.10 16.86
CA SER A 338 31.10 14.33 17.19
C SER A 338 30.26 15.25 18.09
N HIS A 339 29.05 14.74 18.65
CA HIS A 339 28.22 15.80 19.28
C HIS A 339 27.40 15.19 20.43
N VAL A 340 27.81 14.17 21.03
CA VAL A 340 27.13 13.37 22.06
C VAL A 340 27.22 14.09 23.41
N GLU A 341 28.24 14.96 23.64
CA GLU A 341 28.40 15.73 24.90
C GLU A 341 27.39 16.87 24.99
N ALA A 342 26.84 17.27 23.85
CA ALA A 342 25.90 18.42 23.75
C ALA A 342 24.47 17.96 24.10
N VAL A 343 24.21 16.64 24.23
CA VAL A 343 22.81 16.17 24.36
C VAL A 343 22.65 15.45 25.71
N GLY A 344 23.78 15.38 26.60
CA GLY A 344 23.74 14.99 28.03
C GLY A 344 22.91 13.72 28.24
N GLU A 345 22.02 13.52 29.29
CA GLU A 345 21.29 12.31 29.77
C GLU A 345 20.19 11.92 28.79
N ARG A 346 19.86 12.79 27.82
CA ARG A 346 18.79 12.54 26.82
C ARG A 346 19.36 11.79 25.61
N ALA A 347 20.61 11.29 25.60
CA ALA A 347 21.37 10.63 24.51
C ALA A 347 21.13 9.11 24.53
N SER A 348 20.39 8.65 25.60
CA SER A 348 20.26 7.19 25.77
C SER A 348 19.31 6.60 24.72
N LYS A 349 18.25 7.40 24.32
CA LYS A 349 17.29 6.91 23.32
C LYS A 349 17.92 6.94 21.91
N LEU A 350 18.78 7.89 21.67
CA LEU A 350 19.44 7.99 20.35
C LEU A 350 20.56 6.95 20.21
N LEU A 351 21.15 6.57 21.37
CA LEU A 351 22.22 5.55 21.36
C LEU A 351 21.63 4.16 21.07
N GLU A 352 20.40 3.94 21.54
CA GLU A 352 19.73 2.65 21.24
C GLU A 352 19.34 2.58 19.76
N ARG A 353 18.99 3.64 19.32
CA ARG A 353 18.59 3.68 17.89
C ARG A 353 19.81 3.61 16.98
N ALA A 354 20.89 4.28 17.36
CA ALA A 354 22.15 4.20 16.59
C ALA A 354 22.69 2.77 16.57
N LEU A 355 22.47 2.05 17.68
CA LEU A 355 22.92 0.64 17.71
C LEU A 355 22.06 -0.22 16.78
N ARG A 356 20.78 0.09 16.68
CA ARG A 356 19.91 -0.65 15.74
C ARG A 356 20.28 -0.32 14.29
N LEU A 357 20.61 0.94 14.08
CA LEU A 357 21.05 1.33 12.72
C LEU A 357 22.39 0.68 12.37
N ALA A 358 23.33 0.63 13.32
CA ALA A 358 24.61 -0.06 13.06
C ALA A 358 24.38 -1.54 12.73
N ASP A 359 23.29 -2.17 13.28
CA ASP A 359 22.98 -3.58 12.95
C ASP A 359 22.44 -3.71 11.53
N ARG A 360 21.73 -2.81 11.29
CA ARG A 360 21.16 -2.85 9.93
C ARG A 360 22.25 -2.61 8.87
N ARG A 361 23.25 -1.62 9.07
CA ARG A 361 24.31 -1.34 8.08
C ARG A 361 25.26 -2.53 7.95
N THR A 362 25.41 -3.27 9.10
CA THR A 362 26.23 -4.50 9.02
C THR A 362 25.55 -5.54 8.12
N ARG A 363 24.20 -5.49 7.99
CA ARG A 363 23.45 -6.46 7.17
C ARG A 363 23.45 -6.02 5.69
N GLU A 364 23.70 -4.68 5.57
CA GLU A 364 23.71 -4.17 4.18
C GLU A 364 25.15 -4.10 3.65
N SER A 365 26.09 -4.77 4.34
CA SER A 365 27.51 -4.89 3.96
C SER A 365 28.23 -3.55 4.04
N ASP A 366 27.76 -2.64 4.80
CA ASP A 366 28.50 -1.39 5.09
C ASP A 366 29.18 -1.48 6.47
N ALA A 367 30.29 -2.36 6.65
CA ALA A 367 30.97 -2.70 7.92
C ALA A 367 31.77 -1.49 8.44
N THR A 368 32.26 -0.75 7.50
CA THR A 368 33.01 0.48 7.88
C THR A 368 32.07 1.52 8.49
N GLY A 369 30.88 1.75 7.89
CA GLY A 369 29.86 2.69 8.42
C GLY A 369 29.28 2.21 9.76
N ALA A 370 29.10 0.95 9.93
CA ALA A 370 28.59 0.35 11.19
C ALA A 370 29.63 0.46 12.32
N TYR A 371 30.90 0.25 11.91
CA TYR A 371 31.98 0.38 12.92
C TYR A 371 32.10 1.83 13.38
N GLU A 372 31.98 2.78 12.51
CA GLU A 372 32.07 4.22 12.89
C GLU A 372 30.92 4.60 13.83
N LEU A 373 29.78 4.07 13.65
CA LEU A 373 28.60 4.39 14.50
C LEU A 373 28.75 3.75 15.88
N VAL A 374 29.24 2.50 15.90
CA VAL A 374 29.43 1.79 17.19
C VAL A 374 30.58 2.47 17.97
N GLU A 375 31.55 2.96 17.27
CA GLU A 375 32.65 3.68 17.94
C GLU A 375 32.15 5.02 18.51
N ALA A 376 31.31 5.59 17.80
CA ALA A 376 30.70 6.85 18.31
C ALA A 376 29.86 6.59 19.56
N ILE A 377 29.19 5.44 19.61
CA ILE A 377 28.40 5.05 20.81
C ILE A 377 29.36 4.81 21.99
N LEU A 378 30.44 4.15 21.76
CA LEU A 378 31.38 3.78 22.83
C LEU A 378 32.17 5.00 23.31
N SER A 379 32.36 5.94 22.47
CA SER A 379 32.96 7.22 22.91
C SER A 379 32.04 7.98 23.87
N THR A 380 30.76 7.72 23.74
CA THR A 380 29.77 8.42 24.60
C THR A 380 29.46 7.56 25.84
N ASP A 381 29.30 6.29 25.64
CA ASP A 381 29.01 5.37 26.75
C ASP A 381 29.97 4.17 26.68
N PRO A 382 31.11 4.46 27.33
CA PRO A 382 32.16 3.42 27.25
C PRO A 382 31.73 2.12 27.94
N SER A 383 30.66 2.18 28.74
CA SER A 383 30.25 0.99 29.51
C SER A 383 29.21 0.17 28.73
N ASN A 384 28.94 0.60 27.46
CA ASN A 384 27.91 -0.14 26.69
C ASN A 384 28.51 -1.44 26.15
N TYR A 385 28.02 -2.56 26.84
CA TYR A 385 28.65 -3.88 26.58
C TYR A 385 28.25 -4.39 25.19
N GLY A 386 27.02 -4.06 24.82
CA GLY A 386 26.52 -4.48 23.49
C GLY A 386 27.25 -3.78 22.36
N ALA A 387 27.59 -2.51 22.47
CA ALA A 387 28.32 -1.76 21.42
C ALA A 387 29.79 -2.15 21.35
N ARG A 388 30.31 -2.57 22.61
CA ARG A 388 31.74 -2.99 22.67
C ARG A 388 31.95 -4.34 22.00
N GLU A 389 31.04 -5.19 22.19
CA GLU A 389 31.14 -6.52 21.53
C GLU A 389 31.01 -6.38 20.01
N LYS A 390 30.19 -5.55 19.68
CA LYS A 390 30.00 -5.32 18.23
C LYS A 390 31.20 -4.63 17.60
N ALA A 391 31.84 -3.68 18.32
CA ALA A 391 33.05 -3.01 17.80
C ALA A 391 34.19 -4.04 17.62
N ILE A 392 34.22 -5.09 18.49
CA ILE A 392 35.28 -6.11 18.40
C ILE A 392 35.03 -6.99 17.17
N ASN A 393 33.72 -7.26 16.99
CA ASN A 393 33.40 -8.13 15.84
C ASN A 393 33.60 -7.40 14.51
N LEU A 394 33.28 -6.15 14.53
CA LEU A 394 33.41 -5.38 13.27
C LEU A 394 34.87 -5.07 12.97
N SER A 395 35.72 -4.92 14.03
CA SER A 395 37.17 -4.67 13.85
C SER A 395 37.87 -5.92 13.32
N ILE A 396 37.36 -7.07 13.72
CA ILE A 396 37.96 -8.33 13.21
C ILE A 396 37.53 -8.52 11.75
N ASP A 397 36.23 -8.06 11.47
CA ASP A 397 35.71 -8.20 10.10
C ASP A 397 36.42 -7.21 9.16
N LEU A 398 36.90 -6.09 9.72
CA LEU A 398 37.56 -5.08 8.87
C LEU A 398 39.08 -5.31 8.86
N LYS A 399 39.52 -6.46 9.42
CA LYS A 399 40.95 -6.87 9.51
C LYS A 399 41.80 -5.77 10.17
N SER A 400 41.25 -5.17 11.10
CA SER A 400 42.03 -4.18 11.89
C SER A 400 42.29 -4.71 13.29
N ALA A 401 43.29 -5.49 13.49
CA ALA A 401 43.67 -6.20 14.72
C ALA A 401 44.02 -5.20 15.84
N GLY A 402 44.51 -4.11 15.43
CA GLY A 402 44.84 -3.04 16.39
C GLY A 402 43.59 -2.47 17.07
N ASN A 403 42.55 -2.22 16.37
CA ASN A 403 41.27 -1.68 16.92
C ASN A 403 40.55 -2.71 17.79
N ALA A 404 40.62 -3.97 17.50
CA ALA A 404 39.99 -5.07 18.28
C ALA A 404 40.70 -5.27 19.62
N VAL A 405 42.00 -5.04 19.56
CA VAL A 405 42.78 -5.23 20.79
C VAL A 405 42.45 -4.11 21.80
N VAL A 406 42.27 -2.92 21.32
CA VAL A 406 41.92 -1.77 22.18
C VAL A 406 40.59 -2.05 22.90
N HIS A 407 39.64 -2.65 22.23
CA HIS A 407 38.33 -2.89 22.87
C HIS A 407 38.38 -4.13 23.77
N TYR A 408 39.13 -5.16 23.48
CA TYR A 408 39.34 -6.35 24.36
C TYR A 408 40.03 -5.93 25.66
N GLU A 409 40.92 -5.00 25.58
CA GLU A 409 41.62 -4.55 26.80
C GLU A 409 40.68 -3.76 27.71
N ALA A 410 39.96 -2.92 27.13
CA ALA A 410 38.95 -2.17 27.92
C ALA A 410 37.93 -3.13 28.56
N MET A 411 37.53 -4.24 27.87
CA MET A 411 36.60 -5.27 28.39
C MET A 411 37.27 -6.05 29.54
N ALA A 412 38.47 -6.37 29.42
CA ALA A 412 39.22 -7.12 30.44
C ALA A 412 39.38 -6.30 31.73
N THR A 413 39.63 -5.04 31.61
CA THR A 413 39.74 -4.15 32.79
C THR A 413 38.43 -4.12 33.59
N ARG A 414 37.39 -4.18 32.98
CA ARG A 414 36.10 -4.16 33.69
C ARG A 414 35.81 -5.54 34.32
N LEU A 415 35.97 -6.58 33.54
CA LEU A 415 35.74 -7.95 34.06
C LEU A 415 36.63 -8.22 35.28
N ALA A 416 37.75 -7.62 35.23
CA ALA A 416 38.64 -7.79 36.40
C ALA A 416 38.09 -7.02 37.61
N ALA A 417 37.46 -5.84 37.36
CA ALA A 417 36.83 -5.07 38.45
C ALA A 417 35.63 -5.82 39.05
N SER A 418 34.97 -6.76 38.33
CA SER A 418 33.77 -7.49 38.81
C SER A 418 34.16 -8.88 39.33
N GLY A 419 35.47 -9.16 39.42
CA GLY A 419 35.99 -10.38 40.09
C GLY A 419 35.79 -11.63 39.22
N GLU A 420 35.35 -11.48 37.94
CA GLU A 420 35.17 -12.64 37.03
C GLU A 420 36.50 -12.99 36.35
N TRP A 421 37.38 -13.54 37.12
CA TRP A 421 38.78 -13.72 36.71
C TRP A 421 38.92 -14.87 35.71
N SER A 422 37.84 -15.72 35.59
CA SER A 422 37.85 -16.76 34.53
C SER A 422 37.62 -16.14 33.16
N ARG A 423 36.86 -15.17 33.06
CA ARG A 423 36.54 -14.49 31.77
C ARG A 423 37.64 -13.50 31.38
N VAL A 424 38.38 -12.95 32.41
CA VAL A 424 39.52 -12.04 32.14
C VAL A 424 40.66 -12.84 31.50
N VAL A 425 40.77 -14.10 31.94
CA VAL A 425 41.83 -14.96 31.37
C VAL A 425 41.48 -15.30 29.92
N ASP A 426 40.17 -15.40 29.69
CA ASP A 426 39.73 -15.72 28.31
C ASP A 426 39.96 -14.53 27.38
N VAL A 427 39.76 -13.29 27.84
CA VAL A 427 39.87 -12.10 26.97
C VAL A 427 41.34 -11.81 26.69
N TYR A 428 42.29 -11.97 27.63
CA TYR A 428 43.74 -11.71 27.43
C TYR A 428 44.36 -12.78 26.54
N GLN A 429 43.74 -13.97 26.56
CA GLN A 429 44.25 -15.01 25.64
C GLN A 429 43.85 -14.71 24.19
N ARG A 430 42.70 -14.09 24.10
CA ARG A 430 42.24 -13.71 22.75
C ARG A 430 43.03 -12.51 22.21
N ILE A 431 43.48 -11.57 23.10
CA ILE A 431 44.34 -10.43 22.70
C ILE A 431 45.72 -10.95 22.29
N GLN A 432 46.24 -12.02 22.99
CA GLN A 432 47.56 -12.62 22.71
C GLN A 432 47.55 -13.31 21.34
N ARG A 433 46.35 -13.82 20.96
CA ARG A 433 46.25 -14.50 19.65
C ARG A 433 46.12 -13.47 18.52
N LEU A 434 45.51 -12.48 18.89
CA LEU A 434 45.22 -11.47 17.85
C LEU A 434 46.42 -10.55 17.63
N ASP A 435 47.31 -10.31 18.59
CA ASP A 435 48.52 -9.45 18.48
C ASP A 435 49.58 -9.98 19.46
N PRO A 436 50.22 -10.97 18.98
CA PRO A 436 51.19 -11.70 19.82
C PRO A 436 52.36 -10.81 20.23
N ARG A 437 52.59 -9.71 19.52
CA ARG A 437 53.73 -8.81 19.83
C ARG A 437 53.28 -7.64 20.70
N ARG A 438 52.01 -7.83 21.34
CA ARG A 438 51.50 -6.72 22.16
C ARG A 438 52.25 -6.68 23.50
N ALA A 439 52.77 -5.59 23.77
CA ALA A 439 53.67 -5.39 24.93
C ALA A 439 52.92 -5.58 26.26
N GLY A 440 53.38 -6.58 27.07
CA GLY A 440 52.92 -6.62 28.48
C GLY A 440 51.71 -7.56 28.66
N ILE A 441 51.16 -8.37 27.61
CA ILE A 441 49.94 -9.20 27.69
C ILE A 441 50.26 -10.51 28.43
N ASP A 442 51.46 -11.02 28.44
CA ASP A 442 51.85 -12.25 29.17
C ASP A 442 51.87 -12.01 30.69
N ARG A 443 52.38 -10.77 30.94
CA ARG A 443 52.36 -10.41 32.37
C ARG A 443 50.91 -10.25 32.88
N LYS A 444 50.03 -9.68 32.13
CA LYS A 444 48.62 -9.46 32.52
C LYS A 444 47.87 -10.81 32.57
N LEU A 445 48.12 -11.83 31.81
CA LEU A 445 47.49 -13.18 31.81
C LEU A 445 47.97 -13.99 33.02
N HIS A 446 49.22 -13.84 33.28
CA HIS A 446 49.74 -14.53 34.49
C HIS A 446 49.10 -13.97 35.77
N TYR A 447 48.97 -12.69 35.78
CA TYR A 447 48.31 -12.07 36.95
C TYR A 447 46.84 -12.52 37.05
N ALA A 448 46.04 -12.67 36.06
CA ALA A 448 44.62 -13.07 36.07
C ALA A 448 44.48 -14.55 36.46
N ARG A 449 45.38 -15.52 36.23
CA ARG A 449 45.33 -16.95 36.58
C ARG A 449 45.60 -17.16 38.08
N GLN A 450 46.37 -16.29 38.57
CA GLN A 450 46.66 -16.38 40.03
C GLN A 450 45.44 -15.98 40.86
N GLN A 451 44.67 -15.08 40.43
CA GLN A 451 43.46 -14.61 41.16
C GLN A 451 42.33 -15.62 41.02
N LEU A 452 42.19 -16.51 39.99
CA LEU A 452 41.18 -17.56 39.78
C LEU A 452 41.42 -18.74 40.72
N VAL A 453 42.63 -19.00 41.18
CA VAL A 453 43.02 -20.16 42.01
C VAL A 453 42.85 -19.79 43.50
N ALA A 454 42.68 -18.62 43.83
CA ALA A 454 42.54 -18.16 45.23
C ALA A 454 41.05 -18.06 45.61
N THR A 455 39.94 -18.46 44.77
CA THR A 455 38.51 -18.22 45.05
C THR A 455 37.73 -19.51 44.81
N SER A 456 38.24 -20.90 44.91
CA SER A 456 37.31 -22.03 44.71
C SER A 456 37.25 -22.88 45.99
N PRO A 457 35.87 -23.19 46.68
CA PRO A 457 35.34 -23.77 47.92
C PRO A 457 35.43 -25.30 47.93
N VAL A 458 36.57 -25.93 47.82
CA VAL A 458 36.58 -27.41 47.94
C VAL A 458 37.57 -27.79 49.04
N HIS A 459 37.57 -27.03 50.21
CA HIS A 459 38.36 -27.74 51.26
C HIS A 459 37.71 -27.51 52.62
N ALA A 460 36.38 -27.91 52.85
CA ALA A 460 36.03 -27.95 54.30
C ALA A 460 34.81 -28.86 54.50
N ARG A 461 34.94 -30.32 54.43
CA ARG A 461 34.25 -30.83 55.64
C ARG A 461 33.59 -32.17 55.32
N ARG A 462 34.36 -33.24 55.35
CA ARG A 462 33.94 -34.64 55.60
C ARG A 462 34.13 -34.99 57.08
N ARG A 463 33.03 -35.16 57.82
CA ARG A 463 32.73 -36.55 58.27
C ARG A 463 32.04 -36.51 59.63
N GLY A 464 30.66 -36.60 59.75
CA GLY A 464 30.16 -37.50 60.83
C GLY A 464 28.71 -37.15 61.18
N ALA A 465 27.78 -36.96 60.28
CA ALA A 465 26.42 -36.90 60.85
C ALA A 465 25.40 -37.34 59.80
N ARG A 466 25.60 -38.40 59.01
CA ARG A 466 24.58 -38.83 58.00
C ARG A 466 24.18 -40.28 58.27
N ARG A 467 24.01 -40.69 59.49
CA ARG A 467 23.52 -42.09 59.40
C ARG A 467 22.23 -42.25 60.22
N ALA A 468 21.60 -41.15 60.56
CA ALA A 468 20.40 -41.48 61.37
C ALA A 468 19.16 -40.76 60.80
N ALA A 469 19.26 -40.11 59.63
CA ALA A 469 18.15 -39.46 58.90
C ALA A 469 17.79 -40.29 57.66
N TRP A 470 18.41 -41.58 57.58
CA TRP A 470 18.27 -42.43 56.37
C TRP A 470 17.19 -43.48 56.59
N PHE A 471 16.61 -43.49 57.79
CA PHE A 471 15.73 -44.68 57.93
C PHE A 471 14.26 -44.25 57.92
N ALA A 472 14.06 -43.00 58.05
CA ALA A 472 12.67 -42.49 58.10
C ALA A 472 12.27 -41.92 56.74
N ALA A 473 13.06 -41.84 55.72
CA ALA A 473 12.88 -41.47 54.30
C ALA A 473 12.71 -42.74 53.44
N LEU A 474 12.88 -44.01 54.10
CA LEU A 474 12.90 -45.28 53.34
C LEU A 474 11.50 -45.89 53.27
N LEU A 475 10.63 -45.40 54.06
CA LEU A 475 9.28 -46.05 54.05
C LEU A 475 8.31 -45.18 53.24
N ALA A 476 8.47 -43.91 52.96
CA ALA A 476 7.78 -42.99 52.04
C ALA A 476 8.30 -43.15 50.61
N VAL A 477 9.45 -43.84 50.48
CA VAL A 477 10.11 -44.20 49.21
C VAL A 477 9.53 -45.52 48.68
N LEU A 478 8.94 -46.32 49.54
CA LEU A 478 8.51 -47.65 49.06
C LEU A 478 7.10 -47.58 48.49
N ALA A 479 6.29 -46.55 48.76
CA ALA A 479 4.92 -46.33 48.25
C ALA A 479 4.95 -45.53 46.94
N VAL A 480 5.87 -44.67 46.62
CA VAL A 480 6.25 -44.00 45.36
C VAL A 480 7.00 -44.99 44.46
N ALA A 481 7.58 -46.10 45.09
CA ALA A 481 8.36 -47.14 44.37
C ALA A 481 7.42 -48.16 43.72
N TYR A 482 6.14 -48.24 44.20
CA TYR A 482 5.24 -49.25 43.59
C TYR A 482 4.42 -48.61 42.46
N GLY A 483 4.09 -47.21 42.37
CA GLY A 483 3.38 -46.44 41.31
C GLY A 483 4.34 -46.02 40.20
N GLN A 484 5.68 -46.36 40.47
CA GLN A 484 6.76 -46.04 39.51
C GLN A 484 7.35 -47.32 38.94
N TRP A 485 6.94 -48.55 39.49
CA TRP A 485 7.69 -49.76 39.14
C TRP A 485 7.23 -50.27 37.76
N ARG A 486 5.95 -50.10 37.35
CA ARG A 486 5.47 -50.65 36.06
C ARG A 486 5.95 -49.79 34.88
N PRO A 487 5.89 -48.45 34.90
CA PRO A 487 6.41 -47.60 33.82
C PRO A 487 7.94 -47.61 33.77
N TYR A 488 8.58 -47.89 34.89
CA TYR A 488 10.06 -47.99 34.91
C TYR A 488 10.52 -49.30 34.30
N ALA A 489 9.81 -50.44 34.48
CA ALA A 489 10.20 -51.74 33.86
C ALA A 489 10.09 -51.64 32.33
N GLU A 490 9.09 -50.89 31.77
CA GLU A 490 8.94 -50.68 30.32
C GLU A 490 10.01 -49.75 29.76
N TYR A 491 10.30 -48.72 30.55
CA TYR A 491 11.38 -47.79 30.15
C TYR A 491 12.73 -48.51 30.10
N ARG A 492 13.03 -49.55 30.96
CA ARG A 492 14.30 -50.30 30.99
C ARG A 492 14.41 -51.22 29.77
N ASP A 493 13.36 -51.56 29.21
CA ASP A 493 13.43 -52.53 28.09
C ASP A 493 13.57 -51.78 26.76
N LEU A 494 13.54 -50.32 26.82
CA LEU A 494 13.74 -49.59 25.56
C LEU A 494 15.22 -49.64 25.14
N ASP A 495 15.46 -50.25 24.03
CA ASP A 495 16.87 -50.39 23.60
C ASP A 495 17.37 -49.06 23.01
N VAL A 496 17.62 -48.04 23.79
CA VAL A 496 18.00 -46.69 23.29
C VAL A 496 19.53 -46.62 23.15
N GLU A 497 20.19 -47.32 23.98
CA GLU A 497 21.67 -47.30 23.94
C GLU A 497 22.20 -48.17 22.81
N GLY A 498 21.50 -49.27 22.57
CA GLY A 498 21.84 -50.09 21.39
C GLY A 498 21.58 -49.34 20.07
N MET A 499 20.57 -48.49 20.06
CA MET A 499 20.23 -47.70 18.85
C MET A 499 21.18 -46.51 18.71
N ALA A 500 21.50 -45.91 19.82
CA ALA A 500 22.47 -44.80 19.78
C ALA A 500 23.88 -45.33 19.48
N ALA A 501 24.17 -46.58 19.96
CA ALA A 501 25.47 -47.21 19.63
C ALA A 501 25.49 -47.64 18.16
N ALA A 502 24.29 -47.85 17.59
CA ALA A 502 24.24 -48.22 16.16
C ALA A 502 23.99 -46.97 15.31
N ARG A 503 23.98 -45.76 15.88
CA ARG A 503 23.84 -44.43 15.26
C ARG A 503 22.45 -44.23 14.67
N ARG A 504 21.55 -44.83 15.01
CA ARG A 504 20.13 -44.62 14.62
C ARG A 504 19.43 -43.69 15.61
N TYR A 505 19.77 -42.33 15.59
CA TYR A 505 19.40 -41.35 16.64
C TYR A 505 17.97 -40.86 16.44
N PRO A 506 17.35 -40.83 15.16
CA PRO A 506 15.96 -40.38 14.96
C PRO A 506 14.95 -41.44 15.42
N GLU A 507 15.30 -42.66 15.32
CA GLU A 507 14.43 -43.75 15.80
C GLU A 507 14.46 -43.86 17.33
N ALA A 508 15.63 -43.56 17.92
CA ALA A 508 15.79 -43.58 19.40
C ALA A 508 15.09 -42.38 20.05
N LEU A 509 15.03 -41.21 19.31
CA LEU A 509 14.38 -40.01 19.88
C LEU A 509 12.86 -40.11 19.74
N ASP A 510 12.44 -40.78 18.67
CA ASP A 510 10.99 -40.95 18.43
C ASP A 510 10.38 -41.93 19.45
N ILE A 511 11.06 -42.94 19.85
CA ILE A 511 10.52 -43.94 20.80
C ILE A 511 10.53 -43.36 22.22
N LEU A 512 11.48 -42.48 22.53
CA LEU A 512 11.55 -41.83 23.87
C LEU A 512 10.48 -40.74 23.99
N ALA A 513 10.16 -40.07 22.81
CA ALA A 513 9.13 -39.00 22.82
C ALA A 513 7.73 -39.62 22.96
N ARG A 514 7.53 -40.73 22.31
CA ARG A 514 6.23 -41.43 22.42
C ARG A 514 6.04 -42.00 23.83
N PHE A 515 7.13 -42.47 24.51
CA PHE A 515 7.06 -43.01 25.89
C PHE A 515 6.76 -41.89 26.90
N ARG A 516 7.21 -40.73 26.63
CA ARG A 516 6.95 -39.58 27.53
C ARG A 516 5.49 -39.12 27.42
N GLU A 517 5.01 -39.22 26.20
CA GLU A 517 3.61 -38.77 25.98
C GLU A 517 2.62 -39.77 26.59
N GLU A 518 3.05 -40.96 26.73
CA GLU A 518 2.15 -42.01 27.26
C GLU A 518 2.23 -42.10 28.78
N HIS A 519 3.35 -41.55 29.42
CA HIS A 519 3.46 -41.59 30.90
C HIS A 519 4.01 -40.24 31.40
N PRO A 520 3.25 -39.12 31.28
CA PRO A 520 3.72 -37.75 31.49
C PRO A 520 3.96 -37.44 32.97
N LEU A 521 3.40 -38.31 33.99
CA LEU A 521 3.54 -37.96 35.43
C LEU A 521 4.39 -39.03 36.13
N ALA A 522 5.06 -40.12 35.34
CA ALA A 522 5.89 -41.18 35.94
C ALA A 522 7.38 -40.78 35.88
N ILE A 523 8.15 -41.10 36.97
CA ILE A 523 9.61 -40.80 37.04
C ILE A 523 10.28 -41.34 35.77
N ALA A 524 9.75 -42.45 35.24
CA ALA A 524 10.30 -43.02 33.98
C ALA A 524 10.00 -42.11 32.79
N GLY A 525 8.85 -41.33 32.74
CA GLY A 525 8.54 -40.33 31.70
C GLY A 525 9.48 -39.12 31.76
N VAL A 526 9.79 -38.69 33.01
CA VAL A 526 10.74 -37.57 33.17
C VAL A 526 12.15 -38.04 32.81
N LEU A 527 12.55 -39.33 33.18
CA LEU A 527 13.88 -39.89 32.82
C LEU A 527 14.00 -40.10 31.31
N ALA A 528 12.89 -40.47 30.69
CA ALA A 528 12.88 -40.59 29.20
C ALA A 528 13.08 -39.23 28.55
N GLY A 529 12.49 -38.17 29.14
CA GLY A 529 12.71 -36.79 28.64
C GLY A 529 14.16 -36.35 28.77
N ARG A 530 14.77 -36.67 29.89
CA ARG A 530 16.19 -36.31 30.09
C ARG A 530 17.10 -37.12 29.16
N ARG A 531 16.79 -38.40 29.01
CA ARG A 531 17.57 -39.26 28.11
C ARG A 531 17.40 -38.83 26.65
N GLU A 532 16.19 -38.41 26.32
CA GLU A 532 15.94 -37.83 24.98
C GLU A 532 16.82 -36.59 24.75
N ARG A 533 16.89 -35.70 25.75
CA ARG A 533 17.73 -34.48 25.60
C ARG A 533 19.21 -34.84 25.54
N ALA A 534 19.62 -35.89 26.28
CA ALA A 534 21.02 -36.36 26.23
C ALA A 534 21.31 -37.00 24.88
N VAL A 535 20.36 -37.82 24.33
CA VAL A 535 20.58 -38.48 23.02
C VAL A 535 20.51 -37.41 21.92
N GLN A 536 19.69 -36.36 22.12
CA GLN A 536 19.64 -35.19 21.21
C GLN A 536 20.96 -34.41 21.25
N GLY A 537 21.44 -34.27 22.43
CA GLY A 537 22.75 -33.60 22.58
C GLY A 537 23.88 -34.43 21.96
N GLU A 538 23.86 -35.80 22.08
CA GLU A 538 24.86 -36.69 21.46
C GLU A 538 24.69 -36.69 19.93
N PHE A 539 23.48 -36.61 19.46
CA PHE A 539 23.19 -36.53 18.01
C PHE A 539 23.74 -35.23 17.43
N VAL A 540 23.56 -34.22 18.13
CA VAL A 540 24.08 -32.90 17.69
C VAL A 540 25.61 -32.90 17.77
N ARG A 541 26.22 -33.51 18.78
CA ARG A 541 27.69 -33.62 18.90
C ARG A 541 28.26 -34.59 17.85
N TYR A 542 27.54 -35.71 17.61
CA TYR A 542 27.91 -36.63 16.53
C TYR A 542 27.86 -35.91 15.18
N GLN A 543 26.91 -35.03 14.97
CA GLN A 543 26.84 -34.27 13.70
C GLN A 543 27.91 -33.18 13.65
N GLU A 544 28.17 -32.70 14.79
CA GLU A 544 29.23 -31.65 14.87
C GLU A 544 30.63 -32.28 14.82
N ASP A 545 30.83 -33.55 15.49
CA ASP A 545 32.11 -34.29 15.45
C ASP A 545 32.32 -34.90 14.07
N ARG A 546 31.30 -35.36 13.40
CA ARG A 546 31.39 -35.79 12.00
C ARG A 546 31.73 -34.60 11.08
N SER A 547 31.20 -33.54 11.38
CA SER A 547 31.47 -32.31 10.60
C SER A 547 32.89 -31.79 10.88
N ARG A 548 33.41 -32.01 12.06
CA ARG A 548 34.77 -31.56 12.43
C ARG A 548 35.81 -32.57 11.93
N GLU A 549 35.47 -33.92 11.94
CA GLU A 549 36.35 -34.99 11.41
C GLU A 549 36.36 -34.95 9.88
N MET A 550 35.32 -34.59 9.30
CA MET A 550 35.25 -34.36 7.83
C MET A 550 36.02 -33.08 7.44
N GLU A 551 36.10 -32.15 8.35
CA GLU A 551 36.85 -30.89 8.14
C GLU A 551 38.35 -31.10 8.34
N LYS A 552 38.73 -32.06 9.20
CA LYS A 552 40.14 -32.41 9.43
C LYS A 552 40.66 -33.32 8.30
N ASP A 553 39.80 -34.27 7.79
CA ASP A 553 40.15 -35.16 6.67
C ASP A 553 40.16 -34.37 5.34
N LEU A 554 39.39 -33.28 5.30
CA LEU A 554 39.35 -32.40 4.11
C LEU A 554 40.48 -31.37 4.16
N ALA A 555 40.96 -31.02 5.38
CA ALA A 555 42.13 -30.14 5.58
C ALA A 555 43.43 -30.91 5.28
N ARG A 556 43.49 -32.30 5.58
CA ARG A 556 44.62 -33.19 5.22
C ARG A 556 44.69 -33.37 3.70
N VAL A 557 43.57 -33.39 3.01
CA VAL A 557 43.51 -33.54 1.55
C VAL A 557 43.87 -32.20 0.89
N ARG A 558 43.61 -31.09 1.56
CA ARG A 558 43.96 -29.72 1.11
C ARG A 558 45.44 -29.43 1.32
N GLY A 559 46.05 -30.04 2.38
CA GLY A 559 47.51 -29.93 2.66
C GLY A 559 48.32 -30.79 1.70
N LEU A 560 47.90 -31.91 1.22
CA LEU A 560 48.59 -32.83 0.29
C LEU A 560 48.44 -32.35 -1.16
N GLU A 561 47.35 -31.45 -1.44
CA GLU A 561 47.11 -30.77 -2.74
C GLU A 561 47.99 -29.53 -2.89
N THR A 562 48.29 -28.89 -1.82
CA THR A 562 49.19 -27.70 -1.83
C THR A 562 50.66 -28.14 -1.92
N ASP A 563 50.97 -29.38 -1.50
CA ASP A 563 52.36 -29.89 -1.51
C ASP A 563 52.62 -30.70 -2.79
N GLY A 564 51.64 -30.77 -3.75
CA GLY A 564 51.83 -31.33 -5.11
C GLY A 564 51.83 -32.86 -5.10
N ASP A 565 51.38 -33.54 -3.99
CA ASP A 565 51.38 -35.02 -3.97
C ASP A 565 49.94 -35.53 -4.11
N PHE A 566 49.45 -35.61 -5.35
CA PHE A 566 48.07 -35.75 -5.85
C PHE A 566 47.65 -37.23 -5.85
N PRO A 567 48.53 -38.17 -5.72
CA PRO A 567 48.19 -39.60 -5.62
C PRO A 567 47.83 -39.99 -4.17
N GLU A 568 48.29 -39.35 -3.23
CA GLU A 568 48.00 -39.61 -1.80
C GLU A 568 46.73 -38.86 -1.35
N ALA A 569 46.36 -37.81 -2.04
CA ALA A 569 45.15 -37.02 -1.77
C ALA A 569 43.91 -37.72 -2.35
N LEU A 570 44.14 -38.52 -3.47
CA LEU A 570 43.08 -39.30 -4.13
C LEU A 570 42.81 -40.60 -3.38
N THR A 571 43.80 -41.17 -2.72
CA THR A 571 43.68 -42.35 -1.84
C THR A 571 42.99 -41.97 -0.51
N ALA A 572 43.21 -40.82 -0.04
CA ALA A 572 42.59 -40.33 1.22
C ALA A 572 41.12 -39.96 1.00
N LEU A 573 40.77 -39.55 -0.24
CA LEU A 573 39.40 -39.20 -0.63
C LEU A 573 38.58 -40.47 -0.93
N GLU A 574 39.13 -41.58 -1.46
CA GLU A 574 38.50 -42.90 -1.64
C GLU A 574 38.22 -43.58 -0.30
N GLY A 575 39.09 -43.23 0.67
CA GLY A 575 38.90 -43.68 2.06
C GLY A 575 37.75 -42.96 2.76
N ILE A 576 37.46 -41.66 2.35
CA ILE A 576 36.35 -40.85 2.91
C ILE A 576 35.03 -41.25 2.25
N LEU A 577 35.07 -41.72 1.05
CA LEU A 577 33.84 -41.96 0.26
C LEU A 577 33.51 -43.45 0.24
N GLY A 578 34.40 -44.33 0.95
CA GLY A 578 34.07 -45.74 1.30
C GLY A 578 34.00 -46.62 0.05
N GLY A 579 34.85 -46.34 -1.10
CA GLY A 579 35.00 -47.29 -2.23
C GLY A 579 35.78 -46.64 -3.38
N PRO A 580 36.37 -47.63 -4.44
CA PRO A 580 37.28 -47.13 -5.49
C PRO A 580 36.52 -46.26 -6.52
N LEU A 581 37.10 -45.13 -6.87
CA LEU A 581 36.47 -44.16 -7.81
C LEU A 581 36.57 -44.68 -9.24
N THR A 582 35.52 -44.78 -10.05
CA THR A 582 35.39 -45.35 -11.41
C THR A 582 36.30 -44.61 -12.40
N ASP A 583 37.02 -45.28 -13.37
CA ASP A 583 37.99 -44.85 -14.40
C ASP A 583 37.40 -43.76 -15.30
N ASP A 584 36.16 -43.49 -15.30
CA ASP A 584 35.41 -42.44 -16.02
C ASP A 584 35.31 -41.16 -15.19
N PHE A 585 35.58 -41.27 -13.83
CA PHE A 585 35.53 -40.20 -12.81
C PHE A 585 36.93 -39.61 -12.61
N ARG A 586 38.01 -40.36 -13.02
CA ARG A 586 39.41 -39.90 -12.91
C ARG A 586 39.79 -39.04 -14.11
N GLY A 587 39.08 -39.25 -15.23
CA GLY A 587 39.29 -38.53 -16.51
C GLY A 587 38.41 -37.27 -16.61
N GLU A 588 37.36 -37.18 -15.81
CA GLU A 588 36.38 -36.05 -15.76
C GLU A 588 36.72 -35.10 -14.60
N VAL A 589 37.67 -35.38 -13.65
CA VAL A 589 38.10 -34.67 -12.42
C VAL A 589 39.37 -33.86 -12.74
N GLU A 590 40.09 -34.17 -13.87
CA GLU A 590 41.30 -33.42 -14.28
C GLU A 590 40.92 -32.23 -15.16
N ASP A 591 39.60 -32.23 -15.65
CA ASP A 591 39.12 -31.12 -16.51
C ASP A 591 38.13 -30.24 -15.75
N TYR A 592 37.63 -30.57 -14.48
CA TYR A 592 36.59 -29.99 -13.61
C TYR A 592 37.22 -29.39 -12.34
N ARG A 593 38.66 -29.41 -12.01
CA ARG A 593 39.50 -29.15 -10.82
C ARG A 593 39.98 -27.70 -10.83
N THR A 594 39.74 -26.85 -11.77
CA THR A 594 40.14 -25.44 -11.63
C THR A 594 38.91 -24.53 -11.68
N GLN A 595 37.67 -25.13 -11.88
CA GLN A 595 36.48 -24.28 -12.07
C GLN A 595 35.44 -24.56 -10.99
N VAL A 596 35.50 -25.57 -9.93
CA VAL A 596 34.37 -26.03 -9.07
C VAL A 596 34.75 -25.82 -7.60
N ALA A 597 36.03 -25.33 -7.12
CA ALA A 597 36.39 -25.21 -5.68
C ALA A 597 36.16 -23.76 -5.20
N GLY A 598 36.11 -22.82 -6.08
CA GLY A 598 35.72 -21.41 -5.79
C GLY A 598 34.20 -21.22 -5.89
N LEU A 599 33.58 -22.04 -6.67
CA LEU A 599 32.14 -21.96 -6.98
C LEU A 599 31.32 -22.72 -5.92
N ALA A 600 31.86 -23.74 -5.21
CA ALA A 600 31.17 -24.53 -4.17
C ALA A 600 31.19 -23.80 -2.83
N LEU A 601 32.24 -22.90 -2.60
CA LEU A 601 32.31 -22.03 -1.41
C LEU A 601 31.38 -20.83 -1.54
N ARG A 602 31.34 -20.37 -2.75
CA ARG A 602 30.41 -19.26 -3.01
C ARG A 602 28.95 -19.75 -2.96
N LEU A 603 28.67 -20.92 -3.48
CA LEU A 603 27.32 -21.52 -3.39
C LEU A 603 26.96 -21.80 -1.93
N ALA A 604 27.82 -22.19 -1.06
CA ALA A 604 27.58 -22.47 0.37
C ALA A 604 27.38 -21.17 1.17
N GLU A 605 28.02 -20.08 0.76
CA GLU A 605 27.85 -18.75 1.41
C GLU A 605 26.48 -18.15 1.04
N LEU A 606 26.22 -18.30 -0.23
CA LEU A 606 24.92 -17.73 -0.68
C LEU A 606 23.75 -18.52 -0.09
N GLN A 607 23.97 -19.92 0.14
CA GLN A 607 22.90 -20.74 0.76
C GLN A 607 22.79 -20.45 2.26
N ALA A 608 23.81 -20.11 2.95
CA ALA A 608 23.79 -19.76 4.38
C ALA A 608 23.14 -18.38 4.59
N GLU A 609 23.28 -17.49 3.62
CA GLU A 609 22.66 -16.15 3.70
C GLU A 609 21.15 -16.24 3.42
N ALA A 610 20.95 -17.05 2.41
CA ALA A 610 19.51 -17.26 2.13
C ALA A 610 18.80 -17.89 3.33
N ASP A 611 19.42 -18.79 4.10
CA ASP A 611 18.81 -19.46 5.28
C ASP A 611 18.69 -18.49 6.47
N ARG A 612 19.58 -17.60 6.54
CA ARG A 612 19.50 -16.60 7.64
C ARG A 612 18.34 -15.63 7.41
N HIS A 613 18.21 -15.01 6.09
CA HIS A 613 17.09 -14.11 5.79
C HIS A 613 15.75 -14.81 5.98
N ARG A 614 15.74 -16.08 5.73
CA ARG A 614 14.48 -16.83 5.95
C ARG A 614 14.16 -16.93 7.44
N LEU A 615 15.16 -17.24 8.31
CA LEU A 615 14.93 -17.39 9.77
C LEU A 615 14.58 -16.05 10.41
N GLU A 616 14.86 -14.92 9.78
CA GLU A 616 14.57 -13.58 10.32
C GLU A 616 13.23 -13.06 9.78
N GLY A 617 12.61 -13.87 8.91
CA GLY A 617 11.24 -13.52 8.46
C GLY A 617 11.28 -12.63 7.22
N ASP A 618 12.51 -12.31 6.56
CA ASP A 618 12.60 -11.50 5.32
C ASP A 618 12.67 -12.44 4.09
N ILE A 619 11.52 -12.89 3.64
CA ILE A 619 11.44 -13.99 2.65
C ILE A 619 11.83 -13.43 1.27
N GLY A 620 11.54 -12.13 1.00
CA GLY A 620 11.93 -11.50 -0.28
C GLY A 620 13.45 -11.48 -0.47
N ALA A 621 14.14 -11.12 0.56
CA ALA A 621 15.62 -11.07 0.51
C ALA A 621 16.21 -12.49 0.37
N ALA A 622 15.65 -13.44 1.15
CA ALA A 622 16.10 -14.86 1.02
C ALA A 622 15.88 -15.36 -0.42
N PHE A 623 14.72 -15.04 -1.08
CA PHE A 623 14.43 -15.41 -2.47
C PHE A 623 15.44 -14.74 -3.42
N GLY A 624 15.72 -13.46 -3.21
CA GLY A 624 16.74 -12.75 -4.01
C GLY A 624 18.10 -13.43 -3.96
N ASP A 625 18.50 -13.90 -2.79
CA ASP A 625 19.82 -14.58 -2.64
C ASP A 625 19.82 -15.93 -3.37
N VAL A 626 18.67 -16.64 -3.36
CA VAL A 626 18.57 -17.92 -4.10
C VAL A 626 18.57 -17.64 -5.60
N GLY A 627 17.96 -16.53 -6.07
CA GLY A 627 18.01 -16.09 -7.48
C GLY A 627 19.46 -15.88 -7.96
N LEU A 628 20.29 -15.39 -7.12
CA LEU A 628 21.72 -15.18 -7.47
C LEU A 628 22.44 -16.52 -7.61
N ILE A 629 21.99 -17.51 -6.78
CA ILE A 629 22.59 -18.87 -6.86
C ILE A 629 22.19 -19.51 -8.20
N VAL A 630 20.94 -19.28 -8.63
CA VAL A 630 20.43 -19.90 -9.86
C VAL A 630 21.08 -19.21 -11.07
N LYS A 631 21.20 -17.90 -11.01
CA LYS A 631 21.82 -17.14 -12.10
C LYS A 631 23.31 -17.51 -12.26
N GLU A 632 23.88 -17.74 -11.14
CA GLU A 632 25.35 -17.92 -11.18
C GLU A 632 25.70 -19.40 -11.35
N PHE A 633 24.73 -20.30 -10.96
CA PHE A 633 25.19 -21.70 -10.90
C PHE A 633 24.11 -22.61 -11.49
N GLY A 634 23.03 -22.12 -12.02
CA GLY A 634 21.74 -22.78 -12.38
C GLY A 634 21.91 -23.67 -13.60
N ALA A 635 23.06 -23.53 -14.42
CA ALA A 635 23.25 -24.35 -15.63
C ALA A 635 23.88 -25.70 -15.28
N ARG A 636 24.18 -25.90 -13.97
CA ARG A 636 24.88 -27.15 -13.60
C ARG A 636 23.90 -28.13 -12.94
N PRO A 637 23.74 -29.37 -13.40
CA PRO A 637 22.70 -30.35 -13.06
C PRO A 637 22.81 -30.81 -11.60
N PHE A 638 23.95 -30.82 -10.92
CA PHE A 638 24.06 -31.28 -9.52
C PHE A 638 23.68 -30.17 -8.54
N VAL A 639 23.71 -28.81 -8.91
CA VAL A 639 23.35 -27.65 -8.06
C VAL A 639 21.83 -27.39 -8.16
N ARG A 640 21.33 -27.76 -9.30
CA ARG A 640 19.89 -27.52 -9.54
C ARG A 640 19.03 -28.41 -8.63
N GLN A 641 19.60 -29.58 -8.23
CA GLN A 641 18.77 -30.55 -7.48
C GLN A 641 18.91 -30.31 -5.98
N GLN A 642 19.67 -29.26 -5.51
CA GLN A 642 19.90 -29.04 -4.07
C GLN A 642 19.45 -27.64 -3.66
N ILE A 643 18.83 -26.92 -4.63
CA ILE A 643 18.45 -25.53 -4.32
C ILE A 643 16.97 -25.52 -3.91
N GLU A 644 16.79 -24.98 -2.62
CA GLU A 644 15.39 -24.82 -2.16
C GLU A 644 15.01 -23.33 -2.15
N VAL A 645 13.92 -23.09 -2.74
CA VAL A 645 13.48 -21.67 -2.86
C VAL A 645 12.36 -21.41 -1.83
N PRO A 646 12.66 -20.37 -0.95
CA PRO A 646 11.61 -20.03 0.03
C PRO A 646 10.48 -19.23 -0.61
N ILE A 647 9.33 -19.67 -0.31
CA ILE A 647 8.17 -18.96 -0.89
C ILE A 647 7.17 -18.64 0.24
N LEU A 648 6.82 -17.30 0.23
CA LEU A 648 5.82 -16.87 1.23
C LEU A 648 4.41 -17.08 0.66
N LEU A 649 3.64 -17.85 1.52
CA LEU A 649 2.23 -18.03 1.09
C LEU A 649 1.30 -17.15 1.92
N VAL A 650 0.45 -16.41 1.13
CA VAL A 650 -0.52 -15.53 1.81
C VAL A 650 -1.91 -15.86 1.26
N SER A 651 -2.81 -16.16 2.33
CA SER A 651 -4.19 -16.43 1.84
C SER A 651 -5.13 -15.31 2.30
N TYR A 652 -6.20 -15.20 1.47
CA TYR A 652 -7.31 -14.29 1.82
C TYR A 652 -8.64 -15.06 1.69
N PRO A 653 -9.34 -15.15 2.90
CA PRO A 653 -9.10 -14.60 4.24
C PRO A 653 -7.97 -15.33 4.98
N PRO A 654 -7.39 -14.54 6.05
CA PRO A 654 -6.22 -15.11 6.73
C PRO A 654 -6.59 -16.36 7.55
N GLN A 655 -5.92 -17.61 7.33
CA GLN A 655 -6.08 -18.82 8.18
C GLN A 655 -6.53 -20.01 7.32
N ALA A 656 -6.36 -19.89 6.05
CA ALA A 656 -6.73 -21.07 5.23
C ALA A 656 -5.82 -22.26 5.54
N ARG A 657 -6.51 -23.43 5.50
CA ARG A 657 -5.72 -24.67 5.70
C ARG A 657 -5.00 -25.03 4.40
N LEU A 658 -3.75 -25.43 4.55
CA LEU A 658 -2.94 -25.79 3.37
C LEU A 658 -2.63 -27.28 3.40
N GLU A 659 -2.98 -28.00 2.22
CA GLU A 659 -2.68 -29.44 2.07
C GLU A 659 -1.88 -29.67 0.78
N PHE A 660 -0.73 -30.41 1.01
CA PHE A 660 0.08 -30.69 -0.19
C PHE A 660 -0.26 -32.08 -0.73
N THR A 661 -0.31 -32.33 -2.05
CA THR A 661 -0.70 -33.56 -2.77
C THR A 661 0.21 -34.73 -2.37
N ASP A 662 1.30 -34.43 -1.53
CA ASP A 662 2.12 -35.55 -1.00
C ASP A 662 1.66 -35.95 0.41
N GLY A 663 0.39 -35.42 0.83
CA GLY A 663 -0.24 -36.01 2.04
C GLY A 663 0.16 -35.25 3.31
N ALA A 664 1.00 -34.06 3.25
CA ALA A 664 1.35 -33.22 4.42
C ALA A 664 0.38 -32.03 4.54
N SER A 665 -0.37 -31.97 5.75
CA SER A 665 -1.33 -30.84 5.94
C SER A 665 -0.80 -29.89 7.01
N ALA A 666 -0.57 -28.49 6.67
CA ALA A 666 -0.22 -27.45 7.69
C ALA A 666 -1.26 -26.33 7.66
N ARG A 667 -1.75 -25.81 8.93
CA ARG A 667 -2.60 -24.59 8.99
C ARG A 667 -1.75 -23.33 8.74
N VAL A 668 -1.95 -22.69 7.56
CA VAL A 668 -1.11 -21.51 7.27
C VAL A 668 -1.72 -20.27 7.96
N GLY A 669 -1.32 -19.85 9.18
CA GLY A 669 -1.66 -18.52 9.75
C GLY A 669 -1.08 -17.37 8.90
N THR A 670 -1.70 -16.19 8.86
CA THR A 670 -1.64 -14.88 8.18
C THR A 670 -0.33 -14.70 7.44
N ASP A 671 0.70 -15.97 7.30
CA ASP A 671 1.90 -15.92 6.46
C ASP A 671 2.73 -17.19 6.70
N GLY A 672 2.52 -18.26 5.75
CA GLY A 672 3.33 -19.50 5.90
C GLY A 672 4.41 -19.56 4.81
N VAL A 673 5.72 -19.94 5.29
CA VAL A 673 6.83 -20.06 4.32
C VAL A 673 7.06 -21.54 4.02
N ILE A 674 7.08 -21.87 2.65
CA ILE A 674 7.44 -23.26 2.28
C ILE A 674 8.72 -23.22 1.45
N LEU A 675 9.35 -24.40 1.46
CA LEU A 675 10.57 -24.51 0.62
C LEU A 675 10.30 -25.41 -0.58
N VAL A 676 10.57 -24.73 -1.78
CA VAL A 676 10.28 -25.48 -3.01
C VAL A 676 11.60 -25.68 -3.76
N PRO A 677 11.86 -27.00 -4.09
CA PRO A 677 13.09 -27.21 -4.87
C PRO A 677 13.07 -26.42 -6.20
N TYR A 678 14.27 -25.94 -6.58
CA TYR A 678 14.43 -25.07 -7.77
C TYR A 678 14.03 -25.83 -9.03
N GLY A 679 13.07 -25.21 -9.81
CA GLY A 679 12.66 -25.80 -11.10
C GLY A 679 11.49 -26.77 -10.93
N GLN A 680 11.15 -27.02 -9.62
CA GLN A 680 9.98 -27.93 -9.41
C GLN A 680 8.73 -27.10 -9.07
N MET A 681 7.67 -27.85 -9.29
CA MET A 681 6.37 -27.21 -8.94
C MET A 681 5.63 -28.10 -7.93
N VAL A 682 5.09 -27.32 -6.97
CA VAL A 682 4.31 -28.11 -5.97
C VAL A 682 2.83 -27.72 -6.08
N GLN A 683 2.07 -28.89 -5.95
CA GLN A 683 0.62 -28.61 -5.97
C GLN A 683 0.08 -28.48 -4.53
N ALA A 684 -0.65 -27.41 -4.31
CA ALA A 684 -1.18 -27.21 -2.93
C ALA A 684 -2.66 -26.84 -3.00
N ARG A 685 -3.31 -27.53 -1.95
CA ARG A 685 -4.75 -27.17 -1.83
C ARG A 685 -4.99 -26.31 -0.60
N PHE A 686 -5.62 -25.08 -0.84
CA PHE A 686 -6.00 -24.17 0.28
C PHE A 686 -7.50 -24.30 0.58
N SER A 687 -7.69 -24.61 1.97
CA SER A 687 -9.14 -24.74 2.27
C SER A 687 -9.47 -24.01 3.58
N LEU A 688 -10.59 -23.47 3.58
CA LEU A 688 -11.13 -22.82 4.79
C LEU A 688 -12.65 -22.98 4.82
N ASP A 689 -13.08 -23.33 6.12
CA ASP A 689 -14.54 -23.55 6.23
C ASP A 689 -15.33 -22.32 5.73
N GLY A 690 -16.31 -22.61 4.86
CA GLY A 690 -17.18 -21.51 4.37
C GLY A 690 -16.58 -20.87 3.11
N TYR A 691 -15.43 -21.42 2.59
CA TYR A 691 -14.77 -20.90 1.36
C TYR A 691 -14.48 -22.07 0.42
N GLU A 692 -14.41 -21.72 -0.95
CA GLU A 692 -14.06 -22.76 -1.94
C GLU A 692 -12.55 -23.03 -1.89
N ALA A 693 -12.34 -24.35 -1.91
CA ALA A 693 -10.90 -24.72 -1.87
C ALA A 693 -10.23 -24.40 -3.22
N VAL A 694 -9.08 -23.90 -3.11
CA VAL A 694 -8.37 -23.53 -4.35
C VAL A 694 -7.06 -24.34 -4.40
N GLU A 695 -6.95 -24.88 -5.69
CA GLU A 695 -5.66 -25.57 -5.89
C GLU A 695 -4.70 -24.66 -6.66
N ARG A 696 -3.57 -24.61 -6.16
CA ARG A 696 -2.58 -23.72 -6.81
C ARG A 696 -1.27 -24.47 -6.99
N THR A 697 -0.73 -24.12 -8.29
CA THR A 697 0.62 -24.67 -8.53
C THR A 697 1.69 -23.64 -8.14
N ILE A 698 2.46 -24.04 -7.20
CA ILE A 698 3.45 -23.07 -6.66
C ILE A 698 4.82 -23.43 -7.24
N GLY A 699 5.37 -22.36 -7.97
CA GLY A 699 6.70 -22.57 -8.58
C GLY A 699 7.76 -21.66 -7.94
N THR A 700 8.86 -21.50 -8.63
CA THR A 700 9.99 -20.77 -7.99
C THR A 700 10.19 -19.43 -8.69
N GLU A 701 9.13 -18.96 -9.31
CA GLU A 701 9.27 -17.72 -10.11
C GLU A 701 9.01 -16.50 -9.21
N ASP A 702 8.20 -16.77 -8.07
CA ASP A 702 7.86 -15.62 -7.21
C ASP A 702 8.07 -15.99 -5.73
N TRP A 703 8.59 -14.95 -4.97
CA TRP A 703 8.90 -15.24 -3.54
C TRP A 703 7.64 -15.11 -2.68
N ARG A 704 6.62 -14.62 -3.37
CA ARG A 704 5.34 -14.47 -2.63
C ARG A 704 4.17 -14.91 -3.51
N VAL A 705 3.42 -15.89 -2.85
CA VAL A 705 2.23 -16.37 -3.57
C VAL A 705 0.97 -16.06 -2.74
N GLU A 706 0.12 -15.27 -3.41
CA GLU A 706 -1.14 -14.91 -2.73
C GLU A 706 -2.30 -15.73 -3.30
N VAL A 707 -2.95 -16.30 -2.30
CA VAL A 707 -4.11 -17.10 -2.77
C VAL A 707 -5.41 -16.50 -2.18
N ARG A 708 -6.33 -16.43 -3.18
CA ARG A 708 -7.63 -15.88 -2.74
C ARG A 708 -8.69 -16.99 -2.76
N LEU A 709 -9.27 -17.17 -1.50
CA LEU A 709 -10.37 -18.16 -1.47
C LEU A 709 -11.73 -17.46 -1.58
N ALA A 710 -12.39 -18.00 -2.60
CA ALA A 710 -13.72 -17.37 -2.78
C ALA A 710 -14.70 -17.87 -1.70
N LYS A 711 -15.42 -16.86 -1.15
CA LYS A 711 -16.44 -17.20 -0.12
C LYS A 711 -17.56 -18.04 -0.77
N GLN A 712 -17.94 -19.18 0.06
CA GLN A 712 -19.09 -19.98 -0.43
C GLN A 712 -20.42 -19.35 0.00
N ALA A 713 -21.30 -19.41 -1.00
CA ALA A 713 -22.61 -18.81 -0.69
C ALA A 713 -23.37 -19.68 0.31
N LEU A 714 -23.99 -19.03 1.29
CA LEU A 714 -24.87 -19.80 2.19
C LEU A 714 -26.02 -20.44 1.43
N TRP A 715 -26.56 -19.68 0.53
CA TRP A 715 -27.56 -20.26 -0.40
C TRP A 715 -27.64 -19.39 -1.66
N VAL A 716 -28.00 -20.05 -2.73
CA VAL A 716 -28.29 -19.36 -4.01
C VAL A 716 -29.71 -19.77 -4.46
N HIS A 717 -30.47 -18.73 -4.68
CA HIS A 717 -31.86 -19.02 -5.10
C HIS A 717 -32.08 -18.48 -6.51
N ASP A 718 -32.53 -19.39 -7.38
CA ASP A 718 -32.90 -18.95 -8.76
C ASP A 718 -34.37 -18.50 -8.79
N THR A 719 -34.45 -17.22 -9.16
CA THR A 719 -35.81 -16.64 -9.06
C THR A 719 -36.60 -16.97 -10.33
N GLY A 720 -35.85 -17.48 -11.42
CA GLY A 720 -36.56 -17.89 -12.64
C GLY A 720 -36.84 -16.69 -13.54
N THR A 721 -36.42 -15.45 -13.09
CA THR A 721 -36.60 -14.25 -13.92
C THR A 721 -35.43 -13.30 -13.68
N VAL A 722 -35.29 -12.34 -14.67
CA VAL A 722 -34.20 -11.34 -14.55
C VAL A 722 -34.57 -10.31 -13.46
N LEU A 723 -33.51 -9.97 -12.72
CA LEU A 723 -33.75 -8.97 -11.65
C LEU A 723 -33.21 -7.61 -12.10
N GLU A 724 -33.92 -6.50 -11.74
CA GLU A 724 -33.53 -5.17 -12.22
C GLU A 724 -33.00 -4.31 -11.07
N SER A 725 -33.06 -4.97 -9.86
CA SER A 725 -32.57 -4.15 -8.73
C SER A 725 -31.86 -5.05 -7.71
N GLY A 726 -31.03 -4.32 -6.93
CA GLY A 726 -30.45 -5.05 -5.79
C GLY A 726 -31.51 -5.34 -4.71
N PRO A 727 -31.13 -6.26 -3.73
CA PRO A 727 -32.13 -6.64 -2.72
C PRO A 727 -32.31 -5.55 -1.65
N ALA A 728 -33.63 -5.27 -1.30
CA ALA A 728 -33.97 -4.49 -0.07
C ALA A 728 -34.41 -5.43 1.06
N VAL A 729 -33.87 -5.08 2.26
CA VAL A 729 -34.12 -6.07 3.33
C VAL A 729 -35.03 -5.44 4.39
N ALA A 730 -36.12 -6.22 4.80
CA ALA A 730 -37.02 -5.83 5.93
C ALA A 730 -37.69 -7.08 6.51
N GLY A 731 -37.71 -7.14 7.93
CA GLY A 731 -38.50 -8.17 8.66
C GLY A 731 -38.15 -9.58 8.17
N GLY A 732 -36.78 -9.80 7.87
CA GLY A 732 -36.32 -11.16 7.48
C GLY A 732 -36.63 -11.47 6.01
N LEU A 733 -37.08 -10.53 5.24
CA LEU A 733 -37.38 -10.75 3.80
C LEU A 733 -36.44 -9.88 2.96
N ALA A 734 -36.09 -10.42 1.81
CA ALA A 734 -35.41 -9.59 0.78
C ALA A 734 -36.33 -9.41 -0.42
N SER A 735 -36.40 -8.09 -0.75
CA SER A 735 -37.29 -7.85 -1.91
C SER A 735 -36.47 -7.32 -3.09
N VAL A 736 -36.94 -7.76 -4.31
CA VAL A 736 -36.25 -7.35 -5.56
C VAL A 736 -37.33 -6.99 -6.59
N ARG A 737 -36.76 -6.31 -7.68
CA ARG A 737 -37.72 -5.92 -8.74
C ARG A 737 -37.43 -6.75 -10.00
N THR A 738 -38.67 -6.97 -10.70
CA THR A 738 -38.51 -7.72 -11.96
C THR A 738 -38.85 -6.80 -13.14
N PRO A 739 -38.50 -7.27 -14.38
CA PRO A 739 -38.74 -6.42 -15.56
C PRO A 739 -40.24 -6.20 -15.81
N LYS A 740 -41.04 -7.00 -15.14
CA LYS A 740 -42.51 -6.82 -15.35
C LYS A 740 -43.09 -5.82 -14.35
N GLY A 741 -42.25 -5.15 -13.66
CA GLY A 741 -42.73 -4.12 -12.71
C GLY A 741 -43.26 -4.75 -11.41
N GLU A 742 -42.79 -5.93 -11.12
CA GLU A 742 -43.25 -6.60 -9.88
C GLU A 742 -42.19 -6.45 -8.79
N VAL A 743 -42.79 -6.39 -7.52
CA VAL A 743 -41.90 -6.50 -6.33
C VAL A 743 -42.09 -7.88 -5.69
N VAL A 744 -40.99 -8.51 -5.67
CA VAL A 744 -41.11 -9.87 -5.11
C VAL A 744 -40.25 -9.97 -3.85
N ALA A 745 -40.89 -10.60 -2.81
CA ALA A 745 -40.13 -10.73 -1.55
C ALA A 745 -39.78 -12.21 -1.32
N TYR A 746 -38.56 -12.34 -0.91
CA TYR A 746 -38.04 -13.70 -0.63
C TYR A 746 -37.65 -13.82 0.84
N SER A 747 -37.91 -15.08 1.32
CA SER A 747 -37.58 -15.31 2.74
C SER A 747 -36.08 -15.57 2.89
N LEU A 748 -35.56 -14.84 3.92
CA LEU A 748 -34.11 -15.01 4.14
C LEU A 748 -33.86 -16.21 5.05
N SER A 749 -34.81 -16.66 5.86
CA SER A 749 -34.62 -17.83 6.75
C SER A 749 -34.95 -19.14 6.02
N GLU A 750 -35.63 -19.01 4.90
CA GLU A 750 -36.03 -20.28 4.22
C GLU A 750 -35.31 -20.37 2.87
N GLY A 751 -34.05 -19.87 2.84
CA GLY A 751 -33.17 -20.13 1.67
C GLY A 751 -33.60 -19.33 0.43
N GLY A 752 -34.36 -18.21 0.66
CA GLY A 752 -34.67 -17.28 -0.46
C GLY A 752 -35.95 -17.73 -1.20
N GLN A 753 -36.82 -18.53 -0.49
CA GLN A 753 -38.10 -18.89 -1.16
C GLN A 753 -39.03 -17.67 -1.25
N GLU A 754 -39.72 -17.72 -2.32
CA GLU A 754 -40.63 -16.57 -2.55
C GLU A 754 -41.79 -16.59 -1.54
N LYS A 755 -42.09 -15.41 -0.92
CA LYS A 755 -43.20 -15.32 0.07
C LYS A 755 -44.41 -14.62 -0.55
N TRP A 756 -44.02 -13.60 -1.21
CA TRP A 756 -45.17 -12.93 -1.86
C TRP A 756 -44.67 -12.14 -3.06
N ARG A 757 -45.68 -11.85 -3.86
CA ARG A 757 -45.42 -11.03 -5.07
C ARG A 757 -46.49 -9.94 -5.18
N PHE A 758 -45.89 -8.74 -5.46
CA PHE A 758 -46.82 -7.60 -5.57
C PHE A 758 -46.70 -7.00 -6.97
N ARG A 759 -47.87 -6.89 -7.59
CA ARG A 759 -47.84 -6.39 -8.98
C ARG A 759 -48.53 -5.01 -9.04
N LEU A 760 -47.72 -4.16 -9.70
CA LEU A 760 -48.33 -2.84 -9.89
C LEU A 760 -49.41 -2.89 -10.97
N GLU A 761 -50.51 -2.14 -10.72
CA GLU A 761 -51.60 -2.14 -11.73
C GLU A 761 -51.20 -1.34 -12.97
N GLY A 762 -51.52 -1.93 -14.21
CA GLY A 762 -51.35 -1.16 -15.47
C GLY A 762 -49.87 -1.01 -15.84
N ARG A 763 -49.47 0.10 -16.60
CA ARG A 763 -48.09 0.31 -17.12
C ARG A 763 -47.26 1.10 -16.11
N SER A 764 -47.53 0.95 -14.74
CA SER A 764 -46.80 1.71 -13.71
C SER A 764 -45.41 1.11 -13.48
N ARG A 765 -44.40 2.09 -13.29
CA ARG A 765 -43.02 1.62 -13.09
C ARG A 765 -42.45 2.16 -11.77
N ILE A 766 -41.79 1.31 -11.12
CA ILE A 766 -41.16 1.74 -9.85
C ILE A 766 -40.03 2.73 -10.17
N SER A 767 -40.11 3.88 -9.45
CA SER A 767 -39.07 4.93 -9.57
C SER A 767 -38.06 4.86 -8.42
N GLY A 768 -36.73 4.60 -8.79
CA GLY A 768 -35.69 4.58 -7.73
C GLY A 768 -35.56 3.18 -7.10
N GLU A 769 -34.74 3.13 -5.88
CA GLU A 769 -34.50 1.83 -5.20
C GLU A 769 -35.57 1.56 -4.13
N LEU A 770 -35.88 0.21 -3.88
CA LEU A 770 -36.78 -0.19 -2.76
C LEU A 770 -36.06 -0.01 -1.41
N VAL A 771 -36.88 0.54 -0.47
CA VAL A 771 -36.26 0.80 0.86
C VAL A 771 -36.95 -0.08 1.90
N GLY A 772 -36.07 -0.89 2.60
CA GLY A 772 -36.61 -1.73 3.69
C GLY A 772 -36.45 -1.06 5.05
N ALA A 773 -37.52 -1.05 5.90
CA ALA A 773 -37.44 -0.54 7.29
C ALA A 773 -38.38 -1.34 8.18
N GLY A 774 -37.70 -1.75 9.32
CA GLY A 774 -38.55 -2.62 10.19
C GLY A 774 -39.05 -3.87 9.43
N THR A 775 -40.36 -4.03 9.25
CA THR A 775 -40.90 -5.22 8.55
C THR A 775 -41.57 -4.78 7.24
N ASP A 776 -41.39 -3.52 6.89
CA ASP A 776 -42.16 -3.02 5.73
C ASP A 776 -41.18 -2.53 4.65
N PHE A 777 -41.75 -2.49 3.44
CA PHE A 777 -40.99 -1.95 2.30
C PHE A 777 -41.67 -0.70 1.74
N TYR A 778 -40.76 0.24 1.30
CA TYR A 778 -41.26 1.53 0.75
C TYR A 778 -40.70 1.74 -0.64
N PHE A 779 -41.54 2.23 -1.54
CA PHE A 779 -40.99 2.57 -2.87
C PHE A 779 -41.98 3.51 -3.58
N SER A 780 -41.39 4.10 -4.60
CA SER A 780 -42.24 5.01 -5.40
C SER A 780 -42.47 4.43 -6.79
N ALA A 781 -43.79 4.64 -7.22
CA ALA A 781 -44.13 4.17 -8.58
C ALA A 781 -45.13 5.13 -9.21
N THR A 782 -44.75 5.70 -10.43
CA THR A 782 -45.60 6.55 -11.30
C THR A 782 -46.29 7.64 -10.48
N GLY A 783 -45.47 8.29 -9.50
CA GLY A 783 -46.05 9.48 -8.84
C GLY A 783 -46.75 9.11 -7.51
N ASP A 784 -46.71 7.80 -7.17
CA ASP A 784 -47.29 7.39 -5.87
C ASP A 784 -46.19 6.83 -4.96
N LEU A 785 -46.50 6.91 -3.63
CA LEU A 785 -45.65 6.28 -2.62
C LEU A 785 -46.37 5.04 -2.04
N TYR A 786 -45.55 3.98 -2.04
CA TYR A 786 -46.17 2.73 -1.54
C TYR A 786 -45.46 2.27 -0.25
N ARG A 787 -46.34 1.66 0.61
CA ARG A 787 -45.83 0.89 1.76
C ARG A 787 -46.44 -0.51 1.72
N ILE A 788 -45.44 -1.43 1.61
CA ILE A 788 -45.93 -2.83 1.58
C ILE A 788 -45.53 -3.53 2.88
N GLY A 789 -46.50 -4.24 3.40
CA GLY A 789 -46.26 -4.92 4.70
C GLY A 789 -45.52 -6.25 4.48
N GLU A 790 -45.33 -6.96 5.56
CA GLU A 790 -44.57 -8.23 5.55
C GLU A 790 -45.37 -9.31 4.80
N SER A 791 -46.70 -9.17 4.70
CA SER A 791 -47.54 -10.24 4.08
C SER A 791 -47.67 -9.99 2.57
N GLY A 792 -47.04 -8.74 2.10
CA GLY A 792 -47.01 -8.54 0.63
C GLY A 792 -48.17 -7.68 0.15
N GLY A 793 -49.15 -7.35 1.10
CA GLY A 793 -50.23 -6.43 0.71
C GLY A 793 -49.87 -4.95 0.98
N ALA A 794 -50.38 -4.10 -0.06
CA ALA A 794 -50.17 -2.66 0.19
C ALA A 794 -50.88 -2.20 1.47
N VAL A 795 -49.97 -1.84 2.47
CA VAL A 795 -50.59 -1.25 3.68
C VAL A 795 -51.26 0.09 3.33
N TRP A 796 -50.51 0.85 2.54
CA TRP A 796 -51.17 2.04 1.98
C TRP A 796 -50.45 2.48 0.70
N GLN A 797 -51.27 3.22 -0.12
CA GLN A 797 -50.80 3.88 -1.37
C GLN A 797 -51.33 5.32 -1.41
N ARG A 798 -50.25 6.22 -1.67
CA ARG A 798 -50.70 7.63 -1.62
C ARG A 798 -50.03 8.41 -2.75
N PRO A 799 -50.86 9.35 -3.27
CA PRO A 799 -50.25 10.19 -4.29
C PRO A 799 -49.26 11.20 -3.68
N THR A 800 -48.18 11.33 -4.37
CA THR A 800 -47.14 12.25 -3.85
C THR A 800 -47.40 13.67 -4.35
N GLY A 801 -48.49 13.73 -5.39
CA GLY A 801 -48.85 15.10 -5.82
C GLY A 801 -47.93 15.57 -6.95
N GLY A 802 -47.04 14.66 -7.54
CA GLY A 802 -46.13 14.95 -8.67
C GLY A 802 -46.01 13.71 -9.58
N VAL A 803 -45.21 14.01 -10.72
CA VAL A 803 -45.26 13.03 -11.83
C VAL A 803 -44.07 12.06 -11.71
N THR A 804 -42.99 12.44 -10.75
CA THR A 804 -41.82 11.54 -10.62
C THR A 804 -41.41 11.46 -9.14
N ALA A 805 -41.57 10.14 -8.65
CA ALA A 805 -41.04 10.04 -7.27
C ALA A 805 -39.77 9.20 -7.26
N GLY A 806 -38.54 9.77 -6.80
CA GLY A 806 -37.22 9.12 -6.58
C GLY A 806 -37.24 8.15 -5.39
N THR A 807 -36.06 7.57 -5.06
CA THR A 807 -35.96 6.61 -3.93
C THR A 807 -36.42 7.27 -2.61
N PRO A 808 -37.56 6.75 -1.95
CA PRO A 808 -38.01 7.33 -0.68
C PRO A 808 -36.98 7.16 0.45
N VAL A 809 -37.00 8.25 1.35
CA VAL A 809 -36.13 8.13 2.55
C VAL A 809 -36.99 8.16 3.82
N LEU A 810 -36.60 7.31 4.75
CA LEU A 810 -37.41 7.21 5.99
C LEU A 810 -36.77 8.08 7.09
N LEU A 811 -37.65 8.95 7.66
CA LEU A 811 -37.24 9.72 8.87
C LEU A 811 -37.81 9.07 10.13
N GLU A 812 -37.04 8.05 10.59
CA GLU A 812 -37.60 7.16 11.65
C GLU A 812 -37.91 7.97 12.92
N SER A 813 -37.04 8.92 13.24
CA SER A 813 -37.27 9.68 14.50
C SER A 813 -38.50 10.58 14.40
N ALA A 814 -38.89 10.89 13.18
CA ALA A 814 -40.06 11.79 13.02
C ALA A 814 -41.29 11.01 12.55
N GLY A 815 -41.09 9.69 12.32
CA GLY A 815 -42.22 8.86 11.84
C GLY A 815 -42.73 9.31 10.46
N LEU A 816 -41.79 9.73 9.57
CA LEU A 816 -42.22 10.23 8.25
C LEU A 816 -41.46 9.49 7.15
N VAL A 817 -42.03 9.55 5.95
CA VAL A 817 -41.34 9.12 4.72
C VAL A 817 -41.36 10.27 3.71
N ALA A 818 -40.16 10.41 3.12
CA ALA A 818 -40.08 11.54 2.17
C ALA A 818 -39.57 11.04 0.82
N ALA A 819 -40.09 11.74 -0.19
CA ALA A 819 -39.63 11.36 -1.54
C ALA A 819 -39.64 12.60 -2.44
N VAL A 820 -38.63 12.52 -3.30
CA VAL A 820 -38.56 13.64 -4.27
C VAL A 820 -39.67 13.44 -5.32
N VAL A 821 -40.51 14.51 -5.54
CA VAL A 821 -41.71 14.27 -6.39
C VAL A 821 -41.50 14.96 -7.74
N ASP A 822 -40.75 16.06 -7.87
CA ASP A 822 -40.36 16.67 -9.16
C ASP A 822 -39.04 17.43 -8.97
N ASP A 823 -38.77 18.37 -9.89
CA ASP A 823 -37.42 18.96 -9.93
C ASP A 823 -37.10 19.72 -8.63
N LEU A 824 -38.14 20.11 -7.86
CA LEU A 824 -37.75 21.01 -6.75
C LEU A 824 -38.57 20.69 -5.50
N ARG A 825 -39.27 19.68 -5.60
CA ARG A 825 -40.15 19.51 -4.41
C ARG A 825 -39.91 18.12 -3.79
N VAL A 826 -40.09 18.10 -2.42
CA VAL A 826 -40.02 16.83 -1.67
C VAL A 826 -41.34 16.66 -0.88
N ALA A 827 -41.94 15.50 -1.11
CA ALA A 827 -43.19 15.21 -0.38
C ALA A 827 -42.92 14.42 0.90
N PHE A 828 -43.63 14.88 1.99
CA PHE A 828 -43.49 14.19 3.30
C PHE A 828 -44.85 13.57 3.67
N HIS A 829 -44.74 12.25 3.98
CA HIS A 829 -45.96 11.53 4.42
C HIS A 829 -45.70 10.82 5.75
N ARG A 830 -46.82 10.68 6.46
CA ARG A 830 -46.69 9.90 7.71
C ARG A 830 -46.43 8.43 7.39
N ALA A 831 -45.40 7.90 8.10
CA ALA A 831 -44.98 6.53 7.76
C ALA A 831 -46.04 5.51 8.14
N GLY A 832 -46.86 5.76 9.15
CA GLY A 832 -47.87 4.79 9.66
C GLY A 832 -49.04 4.62 8.69
N ASP A 833 -49.56 5.80 8.19
CA ASP A 833 -50.80 5.60 7.40
C ASP A 833 -50.67 6.26 6.03
N GLY A 834 -49.51 7.01 5.83
CA GLY A 834 -49.21 7.53 4.48
C GLY A 834 -49.89 8.88 4.20
N GLU A 835 -50.55 9.42 5.27
CA GLU A 835 -51.19 10.73 5.04
C GLU A 835 -50.16 11.83 4.75
N PRO A 836 -50.49 12.65 3.62
CA PRO A 836 -49.54 13.73 3.28
C PRO A 836 -49.40 14.76 4.43
N VAL A 837 -48.13 15.03 4.73
CA VAL A 837 -47.88 15.96 5.86
C VAL A 837 -47.40 17.30 5.29
N TRP A 838 -46.48 17.21 4.37
CA TRP A 838 -45.85 18.46 3.90
C TRP A 838 -45.28 18.23 2.49
N LEU A 839 -45.63 19.22 1.63
CA LEU A 839 -44.95 19.28 0.32
C LEU A 839 -44.00 20.48 0.27
N ALA A 840 -42.72 20.03 0.40
CA ALA A 840 -41.73 21.09 0.61
C ALA A 840 -41.13 21.49 -0.75
N SER A 841 -41.08 22.89 -0.91
CA SER A 841 -40.38 23.41 -2.11
C SER A 841 -38.95 23.83 -1.75
N THR A 842 -38.02 23.38 -2.60
CA THR A 842 -36.62 23.71 -2.31
C THR A 842 -36.27 25.06 -2.96
N GLY A 843 -37.42 25.80 -3.48
CA GLY A 843 -37.23 27.17 -4.02
C GLY A 843 -37.28 27.16 -5.54
N GLU A 844 -37.01 28.54 -6.28
CA GLU A 844 -37.23 28.74 -7.73
C GLU A 844 -35.89 28.95 -8.44
N ALA A 845 -35.08 27.86 -8.44
CA ALA A 845 -33.91 28.05 -9.33
C ALA A 845 -34.20 27.51 -10.73
N PRO A 846 -34.48 28.49 -11.70
CA PRO A 846 -34.86 28.04 -13.05
C PRO A 846 -33.88 26.96 -13.57
N GLY A 847 -34.49 25.73 -13.81
CA GLY A 847 -33.73 24.66 -14.49
C GLY A 847 -32.99 23.76 -13.50
N ALA A 848 -33.08 24.05 -12.07
CA ALA A 848 -32.40 23.22 -11.05
C ALA A 848 -33.27 22.00 -10.70
N GLU A 849 -32.57 20.91 -10.61
CA GLU A 849 -33.29 19.67 -10.21
C GLU A 849 -32.64 19.07 -8.96
N ILE A 850 -33.49 18.43 -8.24
CA ILE A 850 -32.95 17.77 -7.04
C ILE A 850 -32.16 16.52 -7.48
N VAL A 851 -30.89 16.57 -7.02
CA VAL A 851 -30.08 15.35 -7.26
C VAL A 851 -30.37 14.30 -6.17
N ALA A 852 -30.96 13.15 -6.54
CA ALA A 852 -31.37 12.11 -5.58
C ALA A 852 -30.29 11.03 -5.46
N PRO A 853 -30.23 10.32 -4.20
CA PRO A 853 -31.27 10.45 -3.17
C PRO A 853 -30.89 11.48 -2.09
N PRO A 854 -31.96 12.12 -1.36
CA PRO A 854 -31.69 13.04 -0.26
C PRO A 854 -31.03 12.32 0.93
N ALA A 855 -30.41 13.20 1.81
CA ALA A 855 -29.82 12.62 3.05
C ALA A 855 -30.69 12.99 4.26
N VAL A 856 -30.82 11.98 5.14
CA VAL A 856 -31.69 12.19 6.34
C VAL A 856 -30.80 12.58 7.52
N LEU A 857 -31.20 13.68 8.20
CA LEU A 857 -30.51 14.10 9.44
C LEU A 857 -31.38 13.81 10.66
N PRO A 858 -30.77 13.79 11.88
CA PRO A 858 -31.58 13.62 13.09
C PRO A 858 -32.60 14.76 13.26
N GLY A 859 -33.79 14.36 13.96
CA GLY A 859 -34.77 15.44 14.31
C GLY A 859 -35.73 15.71 13.14
N GLY A 860 -35.71 14.84 12.11
CA GLY A 860 -36.72 14.93 11.03
C GLY A 860 -36.26 15.92 9.93
N ARG A 861 -34.98 16.15 9.77
CA ARG A 861 -34.50 17.06 8.70
C ARG A 861 -33.96 16.24 7.53
N VAL A 862 -34.17 16.87 6.33
CA VAL A 862 -33.71 16.21 5.09
C VAL A 862 -32.89 17.22 4.28
N VAL A 863 -31.73 16.68 3.82
CA VAL A 863 -30.89 17.58 3.02
C VAL A 863 -30.91 17.10 1.56
N VAL A 864 -31.04 18.13 0.68
CA VAL A 864 -31.06 17.78 -0.75
C VAL A 864 -30.03 18.65 -1.48
N ALA A 865 -29.50 17.96 -2.51
CA ALA A 865 -28.56 18.75 -3.36
C ALA A 865 -29.23 19.08 -4.70
N LEU A 866 -29.03 20.38 -5.07
CA LEU A 866 -29.66 20.80 -6.34
C LEU A 866 -28.60 20.88 -7.44
N SER A 867 -29.01 20.45 -8.69
CA SER A 867 -28.07 20.46 -9.84
C SER A 867 -27.57 21.88 -10.13
N GLY A 868 -28.21 22.82 -9.53
CA GLY A 868 -27.77 24.23 -9.71
C GLY A 868 -26.66 24.61 -8.73
N GLY A 869 -26.15 23.57 -7.91
CA GLY A 869 -24.98 23.84 -7.05
C GLY A 869 -25.38 24.35 -5.66
N GLU A 870 -26.50 23.88 -5.19
CA GLU A 870 -26.91 24.31 -3.84
C GLU A 870 -27.30 23.09 -2.99
N LEU A 871 -27.01 23.26 -1.65
CA LEU A 871 -27.58 22.32 -0.65
C LEU A 871 -28.72 22.98 0.13
N VAL A 872 -29.80 22.15 0.17
CA VAL A 872 -30.95 22.71 0.91
C VAL A 872 -31.36 21.71 1.99
N CYS A 873 -31.45 22.29 3.25
CA CYS A 873 -31.91 21.42 4.36
C CYS A 873 -33.37 21.78 4.74
N LEU A 874 -34.18 20.73 4.69
CA LEU A 874 -35.60 20.92 5.04
C LEU A 874 -35.88 20.36 6.45
N ASP A 875 -36.66 21.22 7.15
CA ASP A 875 -37.07 20.78 8.51
C ASP A 875 -38.56 20.38 8.49
N SER A 876 -38.65 19.05 8.72
CA SER A 876 -40.04 18.54 8.57
C SER A 876 -40.92 18.96 9.75
N ALA A 877 -40.40 19.19 10.92
CA ALA A 877 -41.22 19.61 12.09
C ALA A 877 -41.69 21.06 11.94
N ALA A 878 -40.67 21.91 11.47
CA ALA A 878 -41.03 23.34 11.35
C ALA A 878 -41.65 23.61 9.97
N ARG A 879 -41.56 22.63 9.10
CA ARG A 879 -42.03 22.73 7.71
C ARG A 879 -41.47 23.98 7.03
N THR A 880 -40.24 24.16 7.19
CA THR A 880 -39.54 25.30 6.54
C THR A 880 -38.16 24.83 6.07
N VAL A 881 -37.51 25.75 5.28
CA VAL A 881 -36.08 25.53 4.95
C VAL A 881 -35.21 26.00 6.13
N ALA A 882 -34.50 24.92 6.69
CA ALA A 882 -33.65 25.27 7.85
C ALA A 882 -32.41 26.06 7.41
N TRP A 883 -31.74 25.57 6.36
CA TRP A 883 -30.59 26.36 5.84
C TRP A 883 -30.32 25.95 4.39
N ARG A 884 -29.48 26.99 3.75
CA ARG A 884 -29.02 26.76 2.36
C ARG A 884 -27.54 27.09 2.24
N ARG A 885 -27.00 26.18 1.19
CA ARG A 885 -25.57 26.48 1.00
C ARG A 885 -25.20 26.25 -0.47
N LYS A 886 -24.26 27.25 -0.77
CA LYS A 886 -23.79 27.12 -2.17
C LYS A 886 -22.61 26.13 -2.24
N LEU A 887 -22.71 25.31 -3.37
CA LEU A 887 -21.61 24.34 -3.55
C LEU A 887 -20.62 24.87 -4.57
N SER A 888 -19.49 24.20 -4.61
CA SER A 888 -18.42 24.64 -5.54
C SER A 888 -18.81 24.40 -6.99
N GLY A 889 -19.80 23.58 -7.20
CA GLY A 889 -20.34 23.30 -8.56
C GLY A 889 -21.55 22.37 -8.46
N ARG A 890 -21.79 21.76 -9.66
CA ARG A 890 -22.96 20.85 -9.70
C ARG A 890 -22.59 19.48 -9.08
N PRO A 891 -23.38 19.25 -8.12
CA PRO A 891 -23.04 17.97 -7.47
C PRO A 891 -23.33 16.78 -8.38
N ALA A 892 -22.38 15.86 -8.35
CA ALA A 892 -22.49 14.66 -9.20
C ALA A 892 -23.41 13.63 -8.57
N TRP A 893 -23.56 13.72 -7.24
CA TRP A 893 -24.39 12.73 -6.51
C TRP A 893 -25.08 13.43 -5.33
N GLY A 894 -26.16 12.67 -4.81
CA GLY A 894 -26.83 13.24 -3.62
C GLY A 894 -25.91 13.29 -2.40
N PRO A 895 -26.31 14.08 -1.34
CA PRO A 895 -25.49 14.21 -0.14
C PRO A 895 -25.51 12.93 0.71
N VAL A 896 -24.32 12.78 1.42
CA VAL A 896 -24.28 11.66 2.39
C VAL A 896 -23.96 12.21 3.79
N VAL A 897 -24.46 11.41 4.74
CA VAL A 897 -24.23 11.92 6.12
C VAL A 897 -23.35 10.91 6.88
N ALA A 898 -22.26 11.51 7.46
CA ALA A 898 -21.39 10.68 8.33
C ALA A 898 -20.82 11.54 9.46
N ALA A 899 -20.88 10.91 10.72
CA ALA A 899 -20.30 11.53 11.92
C ALA A 899 -20.78 12.98 12.08
N GLY A 900 -22.08 13.19 11.85
CA GLY A 900 -22.68 14.54 12.11
C GLY A 900 -22.33 15.53 11.00
N ARG A 901 -21.91 14.96 9.90
CA ARG A 901 -21.55 15.90 8.80
C ARG A 901 -22.32 15.50 7.54
N VAL A 902 -22.68 16.61 6.79
CA VAL A 902 -23.22 16.36 5.44
C VAL A 902 -22.09 16.56 4.42
N ALA A 903 -21.87 15.43 3.70
CA ALA A 903 -20.78 15.52 2.71
C ALA A 903 -21.36 15.40 1.30
N VAL A 904 -20.72 16.24 0.40
CA VAL A 904 -21.22 16.24 -0.99
C VAL A 904 -20.03 16.51 -1.92
N ALA A 905 -20.11 15.70 -3.02
CA ALA A 905 -19.05 15.93 -4.03
C ALA A 905 -19.59 16.73 -5.21
N ALA A 906 -18.81 17.76 -5.47
CA ALA A 906 -19.21 18.63 -6.61
C ALA A 906 -17.97 19.18 -7.29
N PRO A 907 -18.02 19.11 -8.66
CA PRO A 907 -16.83 19.65 -9.35
C PRO A 907 -16.72 21.17 -9.20
N THR A 908 -15.51 21.56 -9.21
CA THR A 908 -15.30 23.03 -9.23
C THR A 908 -15.49 23.53 -10.66
N LEU A 909 -15.59 24.82 -10.75
CA LEU A 909 -15.76 25.42 -12.09
C LEU A 909 -14.59 25.06 -13.01
N LEU A 910 -13.58 24.56 -12.38
CA LEU A 910 -12.35 24.22 -13.14
C LEU A 910 -12.24 22.73 -13.38
N GLY A 911 -13.38 21.96 -12.99
CA GLY A 911 -13.50 20.55 -13.42
C GLY A 911 -12.92 19.58 -12.38
N GLU A 912 -12.30 20.19 -11.26
CA GLU A 912 -11.86 19.29 -10.17
C GLU A 912 -13.04 18.89 -9.27
N LEU A 913 -12.99 17.54 -9.01
CA LEU A 913 -14.05 17.12 -8.07
C LEU A 913 -13.66 17.51 -6.63
N GLN A 914 -14.50 18.40 -6.09
CA GLN A 914 -14.26 18.84 -4.69
C GLN A 914 -15.27 18.16 -3.75
N LEU A 915 -14.66 17.48 -2.69
CA LEU A 915 -15.52 16.97 -1.60
C LEU A 915 -15.67 18.02 -0.49
N GLN A 916 -17.01 18.36 -0.23
CA GLN A 916 -17.29 19.40 0.80
C GLN A 916 -18.13 18.81 1.94
N ALA A 917 -17.65 19.18 3.20
CA ALA A 917 -18.46 18.72 4.36
C ALA A 917 -19.04 19.93 5.10
N PHE A 918 -20.33 19.69 5.51
CA PHE A 918 -21.08 20.78 6.18
C PHE A 918 -21.62 20.28 7.53
N ARG A 919 -21.71 21.27 8.39
CA ARG A 919 -22.30 20.92 9.70
C ARG A 919 -23.81 20.67 9.53
N THR A 920 -24.31 19.67 10.31
CA THR A 920 -25.72 19.26 10.13
C THR A 920 -26.67 20.32 10.72
N GLU A 921 -26.20 21.10 11.70
CA GLU A 921 -27.11 22.01 12.45
C GLU A 921 -27.37 23.29 11.64
N ASP A 922 -26.30 23.74 10.95
CA ASP A 922 -26.59 25.07 10.34
C ASP A 922 -26.03 25.13 8.93
N GLY A 923 -25.36 24.03 8.53
CA GLY A 923 -24.95 23.94 7.11
C GLY A 923 -23.64 24.70 6.84
N GLU A 924 -22.98 25.12 7.98
CA GLU A 924 -21.70 25.84 7.75
C GLU A 924 -20.63 24.85 7.28
N PRO A 925 -19.85 25.39 6.22
CA PRO A 925 -18.80 24.50 5.70
C PRO A 925 -17.73 24.20 6.78
N VAL A 926 -17.40 22.92 6.88
CA VAL A 926 -16.40 22.51 7.90
C VAL A 926 -15.06 22.32 7.21
N TRP A 927 -15.12 21.50 6.15
CA TRP A 927 -13.86 21.33 5.39
C TRP A 927 -14.20 21.03 3.93
N GLN A 928 -13.13 21.38 3.11
CA GLN A 928 -13.23 21.04 1.67
C GLN A 928 -11.86 20.54 1.17
N ARG A 929 -12.08 19.60 0.13
CA ARG A 929 -10.82 19.00 -0.38
C ARG A 929 -11.04 18.56 -1.83
N ILE A 930 -9.86 18.70 -2.39
CA ILE A 930 -9.96 18.13 -3.77
C ILE A 930 -9.88 16.60 -3.67
N ALA A 931 -10.97 15.96 -4.15
CA ALA A 931 -11.08 14.49 -4.03
C ALA A 931 -10.29 13.82 -5.16
N LEU A 932 -10.06 12.47 -4.98
CA LEU A 932 -9.49 11.66 -6.08
C LEU A 932 -10.22 11.94 -7.39
N ARG A 933 -9.43 12.24 -8.38
CA ARG A 933 -10.07 12.52 -9.69
C ARG A 933 -11.03 11.38 -10.07
N GLY A 934 -12.35 11.82 -10.35
CA GLY A 934 -13.32 10.92 -11.02
C GLY A 934 -13.89 9.86 -10.06
N LEU A 935 -14.75 10.37 -9.10
CA LEU A 935 -15.41 9.35 -8.24
C LEU A 935 -16.35 8.48 -9.09
N ALA A 936 -16.10 7.12 -9.00
CA ALA A 936 -16.95 6.17 -9.77
C ALA A 936 -18.33 6.04 -9.13
N VAL A 937 -18.46 6.30 -7.81
CA VAL A 937 -19.74 6.20 -7.05
C VAL A 937 -19.70 7.24 -5.93
N PRO A 938 -21.01 7.65 -5.40
CA PRO A 938 -21.01 8.61 -4.29
C PRO A 938 -20.17 8.10 -3.10
N PRO A 939 -19.59 9.11 -2.22
CA PRO A 939 -18.91 8.65 -1.00
C PRO A 939 -19.82 7.78 -0.12
N THR A 940 -19.14 6.69 0.37
CA THR A 940 -19.93 5.77 1.23
C THR A 940 -19.59 6.02 2.71
N PRO A 941 -20.63 6.50 3.41
CA PRO A 941 -20.38 6.72 4.84
C PRO A 941 -20.27 5.39 5.61
N ALA A 942 -19.20 5.28 6.44
CA ALA A 942 -19.03 4.11 7.35
C ALA A 942 -18.62 4.61 8.73
N GLY A 943 -19.60 4.73 9.55
CA GLY A 943 -19.26 5.23 10.90
C GLY A 943 -18.72 6.66 10.86
N GLU A 944 -17.36 6.81 11.23
CA GLU A 944 -16.75 8.15 11.32
C GLU A 944 -15.89 8.43 10.08
N THR A 945 -16.06 7.55 9.11
CA THR A 945 -15.17 7.74 7.94
C THR A 945 -16.02 7.79 6.66
N LEU A 946 -15.33 8.40 5.62
CA LEU A 946 -15.92 8.38 4.27
C LEU A 946 -15.02 7.55 3.34
N PHE A 947 -15.74 6.65 2.70
CA PHE A 947 -14.99 5.81 1.75
C PHE A 947 -15.22 6.33 0.33
N LEU A 948 -13.96 6.51 -0.33
CA LEU A 948 -14.04 7.07 -1.69
C LEU A 948 -13.40 6.07 -2.67
N VAL A 949 -14.23 5.97 -3.73
CA VAL A 949 -13.63 5.07 -4.75
C VAL A 949 -13.56 5.82 -6.08
N GLY A 950 -12.17 5.89 -6.49
CA GLY A 950 -11.97 6.61 -7.77
C GLY A 950 -12.26 5.71 -8.97
N GLU A 951 -12.36 6.23 -10.24
CA GLU A 951 -12.66 5.54 -11.51
C GLU A 951 -11.57 4.51 -11.84
N SER A 952 -10.39 4.62 -11.22
CA SER A 952 -9.31 3.64 -11.47
C SER A 952 -9.31 2.53 -10.42
N GLY A 953 -10.40 2.59 -9.55
CA GLY A 953 -10.46 1.50 -8.54
C GLY A 953 -9.63 1.83 -7.29
N ARG A 954 -9.09 3.08 -7.30
CA ARG A 954 -8.37 3.50 -6.09
C ARG A 954 -9.35 3.87 -4.97
N VAL A 955 -8.91 3.35 -3.78
CA VAL A 955 -9.83 3.61 -2.64
C VAL A 955 -9.11 4.52 -1.65
N GLU A 956 -9.94 5.55 -1.28
CA GLU A 956 -9.46 6.42 -0.16
C GLU A 956 -10.49 6.44 0.98
N ILE A 957 -9.89 6.43 2.21
CA ILE A 957 -10.80 6.55 3.38
C ILE A 957 -10.48 7.86 4.11
N LEU A 958 -11.60 8.58 4.28
CA LEU A 958 -11.42 9.88 4.96
C LEU A 958 -12.21 9.92 6.27
N ALA A 959 -11.46 10.62 7.21
CA ALA A 959 -12.29 10.95 8.40
C ALA A 959 -13.36 11.99 8.04
N ALA A 960 -14.58 11.61 8.40
CA ALA A 960 -15.70 12.51 8.05
C ALA A 960 -15.62 13.83 8.83
N ALA A 961 -14.93 13.80 9.97
CA ALA A 961 -14.93 15.00 10.85
C ALA A 961 -14.03 16.10 10.25
N ASP A 962 -12.91 15.62 9.61
CA ASP A 962 -12.03 16.75 9.20
C ASP A 962 -11.47 16.49 7.80
N GLY A 963 -11.92 15.39 7.25
CA GLY A 963 -11.56 15.16 5.82
C GLY A 963 -10.11 14.71 5.65
N LYS A 964 -9.50 14.28 6.78
CA LYS A 964 -8.10 13.80 6.68
C LYS A 964 -8.07 12.29 6.40
N PRO A 965 -7.06 11.97 5.53
CA PRO A 965 -6.96 10.52 5.24
C PRO A 965 -6.61 9.71 6.50
N ALA A 966 -7.23 8.55 6.66
CA ALA A 966 -6.93 7.66 7.80
C ALA A 966 -5.50 7.10 7.65
N PRO A 967 -4.61 7.02 8.82
CA PRO A 967 -3.21 6.56 8.80
C PRO A 967 -3.11 5.05 8.58
N ALA A 968 -2.52 4.66 7.36
CA ALA A 968 -1.99 3.30 7.09
C ALA A 968 -2.84 2.60 6.03
N LEU A 969 -2.97 3.24 4.91
CA LEU A 969 -3.60 2.28 3.97
C LEU A 969 -2.57 1.85 2.91
N PRO A 970 -2.32 0.55 2.70
CA PRO A 970 -1.58 0.14 1.49
C PRO A 970 -2.35 0.50 0.21
N ASP A 971 -1.74 1.41 -0.70
CA ASP A 971 -2.19 1.53 -2.10
C ASP A 971 -2.92 0.26 -2.55
N LEU A 972 -4.13 -0.01 -2.02
CA LEU A 972 -4.76 -1.29 -2.44
C LEU A 972 -5.25 -1.17 -3.88
N ASP A 973 -4.35 -1.36 -4.89
CA ASP A 973 -4.77 -1.63 -6.28
C ASP A 973 -5.66 -2.88 -6.35
N LEU A 974 -6.74 -3.00 -5.54
CA LEU A 974 -7.45 -4.29 -5.44
C LEU A 974 -8.49 -4.41 -6.55
N PHE A 975 -8.65 -3.18 -7.31
CA PHE A 975 -9.60 -3.40 -8.43
C PHE A 975 -8.89 -3.06 -9.74
N ASP A 976 -8.62 -4.02 -10.51
CA ASP A 976 -8.12 -3.78 -11.89
C ASP A 976 -9.19 -3.09 -12.75
N PHE A 977 -10.49 -2.65 -11.91
CA PHE A 977 -11.52 -2.16 -12.85
C PHE A 977 -12.53 -1.30 -12.08
N ASP A 978 -13.56 -0.53 -12.73
CA ASP A 978 -14.65 0.36 -12.25
C ASP A 978 -15.66 -0.42 -11.40
N LEU A 979 -16.22 0.18 -10.29
CA LEU A 979 -17.26 -0.46 -9.46
C LEU A 979 -18.59 -0.52 -10.22
N ALA A 980 -19.29 -1.66 -9.95
CA ALA A 980 -20.60 -1.84 -10.61
C ALA A 980 -21.71 -1.12 -9.84
N SER A 981 -21.49 -0.94 -8.52
CA SER A 981 -22.54 -0.28 -7.69
C SER A 981 -21.91 0.32 -6.43
N GLN A 982 -22.80 1.15 -5.72
CA GLN A 982 -22.31 1.78 -4.47
C GLN A 982 -22.00 0.72 -3.40
N PRO A 983 -20.82 0.86 -2.72
CA PRO A 983 -20.50 -0.09 -1.64
C PRO A 983 -21.46 0.07 -0.44
N VAL A 984 -21.61 -1.12 0.23
CA VAL A 984 -22.54 -1.07 1.39
C VAL A 984 -21.76 -1.45 2.65
N VAL A 985 -22.17 -0.69 3.68
CA VAL A 985 -21.53 -1.03 4.98
C VAL A 985 -22.29 -2.20 5.62
N ALA A 986 -21.57 -3.24 5.92
CA ALA A 986 -22.14 -4.41 6.63
C ALA A 986 -21.32 -4.71 7.89
N GLY A 987 -21.91 -4.21 9.17
CA GLY A 987 -21.14 -4.32 10.44
C GLY A 987 -19.85 -3.48 10.40
N PRO A 988 -18.55 -4.14 10.87
CA PRO A 988 -17.30 -3.36 10.84
C PRO A 988 -16.69 -3.33 9.42
N GLY A 989 -17.40 -3.98 8.36
CA GLY A 989 -16.72 -4.12 7.07
C GLY A 989 -17.55 -3.46 5.95
N LEU A 990 -16.93 -3.17 4.87
CA LEU A 990 -17.54 -2.59 3.65
C LEU A 990 -17.44 -3.61 2.50
N VAL A 991 -18.59 -3.64 1.72
CA VAL A 991 -18.59 -4.60 0.60
C VAL A 991 -18.78 -3.82 -0.70
N ALA A 992 -17.87 -4.18 -1.66
CA ALA A 992 -17.95 -3.50 -2.97
C ALA A 992 -18.01 -4.54 -4.08
N ILE A 993 -18.74 -4.06 -5.16
CA ILE A 993 -18.86 -4.99 -6.30
C ILE A 993 -18.27 -4.32 -7.54
N GLY A 994 -17.36 -5.08 -8.17
CA GLY A 994 -16.76 -4.56 -9.41
C GLY A 994 -17.65 -4.88 -10.62
N LYS A 995 -17.44 -4.21 -11.76
CA LYS A 995 -18.25 -4.45 -12.99
C LYS A 995 -17.99 -5.85 -13.52
N ASP A 996 -16.89 -6.38 -13.17
CA ASP A 996 -16.59 -7.73 -13.68
C ASP A 996 -17.20 -8.81 -12.77
N GLY A 997 -17.99 -8.24 -11.75
CA GLY A 997 -18.69 -9.25 -10.93
C GLY A 997 -17.89 -9.66 -9.70
N SER A 998 -16.70 -9.08 -9.55
CA SER A 998 -15.93 -9.37 -8.32
C SER A 998 -16.53 -8.64 -7.10
N VAL A 999 -16.66 -9.46 -6.02
CA VAL A 999 -17.17 -8.87 -4.76
C VAL A 999 -16.05 -8.94 -3.71
N VAL A 1000 -15.89 -7.64 -3.17
CA VAL A 1000 -14.83 -7.62 -2.14
C VAL A 1000 -15.38 -6.97 -0.86
N ALA A 1001 -15.00 -7.67 0.26
CA ALA A 1001 -15.36 -7.07 1.57
C ALA A 1001 -14.09 -6.52 2.25
N PHE A 1002 -14.34 -5.24 2.76
CA PHE A 1002 -13.21 -4.57 3.45
C PHE A 1002 -13.54 -4.34 4.92
N ASP A 1003 -12.37 -4.33 5.60
CA ASP A 1003 -12.52 -3.75 6.96
C ASP A 1003 -12.65 -2.22 6.87
N ALA A 1004 -13.70 -1.70 7.45
CA ALA A 1004 -14.11 -0.28 7.25
C ALA A 1004 -13.10 0.66 7.94
N SER A 1005 -12.33 0.17 8.93
CA SER A 1005 -11.40 1.07 9.66
C SER A 1005 -10.00 1.02 9.03
N SER A 1006 -9.70 -0.23 8.55
CA SER A 1006 -8.28 -0.35 8.14
C SER A 1006 -8.19 -0.38 6.61
N GLY A 1007 -9.32 -0.72 5.93
CA GLY A 1007 -9.31 -0.79 4.45
C GLY A 1007 -8.72 -2.12 3.97
N ARG A 1008 -8.47 -3.03 4.89
CA ARG A 1008 -7.93 -4.36 4.51
C ARG A 1008 -9.04 -5.26 3.97
N ALA A 1009 -8.66 -5.96 2.82
CA ALA A 1009 -9.67 -6.86 2.24
C ALA A 1009 -9.93 -8.05 3.18
N LEU A 1010 -11.24 -8.35 3.42
CA LEU A 1010 -11.60 -9.44 4.36
C LEU A 1010 -11.93 -10.70 3.58
N TRP A 1011 -12.65 -10.63 2.52
CA TRP A 1011 -12.96 -11.84 1.71
C TRP A 1011 -13.38 -11.41 0.30
N PHE A 1012 -13.38 -12.53 -0.59
CA PHE A 1012 -13.72 -12.25 -2.00
C PHE A 1012 -14.79 -13.25 -2.47
N TYR A 1013 -15.47 -12.71 -3.46
CA TYR A 1013 -16.50 -13.57 -4.08
C TYR A 1013 -16.70 -13.15 -5.54
N GLN A 1014 -16.86 -14.22 -6.42
CA GLN A 1014 -17.13 -13.90 -7.84
C GLN A 1014 -18.59 -14.22 -8.17
N LEU A 1015 -19.17 -13.13 -8.64
CA LEU A 1015 -20.58 -13.35 -9.01
C LEU A 1015 -20.66 -14.15 -10.31
N PRO A 1016 -21.63 -14.94 -10.41
CA PRO A 1016 -21.78 -15.77 -11.63
C PRO A 1016 -22.33 -14.95 -12.80
N ALA A 1017 -22.83 -13.76 -12.53
CA ALA A 1017 -23.33 -12.81 -13.56
C ALA A 1017 -23.28 -11.38 -13.00
N PRO A 1018 -23.37 -10.41 -13.93
CA PRO A 1018 -23.30 -9.03 -13.47
C PRO A 1018 -24.39 -8.72 -12.41
N THR A 1019 -23.94 -7.80 -11.52
CA THR A 1019 -24.87 -7.50 -10.39
C THR A 1019 -26.09 -6.73 -10.91
N ALA A 1020 -27.31 -7.07 -10.34
CA ALA A 1020 -28.55 -6.34 -10.69
C ALA A 1020 -28.65 -5.03 -9.91
N GLY A 1021 -27.81 -4.84 -8.90
CA GLY A 1021 -27.83 -3.60 -8.11
C GLY A 1021 -26.90 -3.74 -6.89
N PRO A 1022 -27.00 -2.68 -5.96
CA PRO A 1022 -26.10 -2.69 -4.81
C PRO A 1022 -26.41 -3.86 -3.85
N PRO A 1023 -25.36 -4.37 -3.10
CA PRO A 1023 -25.59 -5.41 -2.09
C PRO A 1023 -26.39 -4.88 -0.89
N ALA A 1024 -27.02 -5.90 -0.18
CA ALA A 1024 -27.75 -5.49 1.05
C ALA A 1024 -27.21 -6.26 2.26
N ALA A 1025 -27.17 -5.45 3.36
CA ALA A 1025 -26.71 -6.13 4.60
C ALA A 1025 -27.91 -6.54 5.45
N TRP A 1026 -27.87 -7.79 6.01
CA TRP A 1026 -28.89 -8.31 6.94
C TRP A 1026 -28.22 -9.09 8.08
N GLY A 1027 -28.23 -8.44 9.28
CA GLY A 1027 -27.52 -9.13 10.39
C GLY A 1027 -26.05 -9.42 10.04
N ASP A 1028 -25.69 -10.81 10.02
CA ASP A 1028 -24.28 -11.19 9.72
C ASP A 1028 -24.18 -11.69 8.27
N ARG A 1029 -25.16 -11.24 7.41
CA ARG A 1029 -25.17 -11.78 6.03
C ARG A 1029 -25.15 -10.62 5.04
N ILE A 1030 -24.64 -10.99 3.86
CA ILE A 1030 -24.67 -10.05 2.73
C ILE A 1030 -25.49 -10.68 1.59
N LEU A 1031 -26.37 -9.81 1.11
CA LEU A 1031 -27.23 -10.36 0.04
C LEU A 1031 -26.88 -9.69 -1.29
N LEU A 1032 -26.84 -10.56 -2.28
CA LEU A 1032 -26.49 -10.04 -3.61
C LEU A 1032 -27.52 -10.55 -4.63
N ALA A 1033 -27.69 -9.65 -5.65
CA ALA A 1033 -28.61 -10.06 -6.72
C ALA A 1033 -27.93 -9.88 -8.08
N THR A 1034 -28.20 -10.91 -8.95
CA THR A 1034 -27.55 -10.82 -10.27
C THR A 1034 -28.64 -10.62 -11.35
N GLN A 1035 -28.21 -10.08 -12.49
CA GLN A 1035 -29.17 -9.73 -13.56
C GLN A 1035 -29.76 -11.01 -14.18
N ASP A 1036 -29.10 -12.13 -13.96
CA ASP A 1036 -29.68 -13.36 -14.54
C ASP A 1036 -30.66 -14.03 -13.56
N GLY A 1037 -30.96 -13.31 -12.48
CA GLY A 1037 -32.11 -13.78 -11.66
C GLY A 1037 -31.65 -14.56 -10.43
N ARG A 1038 -30.44 -14.49 -10.03
CA ARG A 1038 -29.99 -15.21 -8.81
C ARG A 1038 -29.91 -14.27 -7.61
N LEU A 1039 -30.53 -14.83 -6.44
CA LEU A 1039 -30.31 -14.19 -5.13
C LEU A 1039 -29.31 -15.00 -4.29
N ILE A 1040 -28.30 -14.20 -3.94
CA ILE A 1040 -27.21 -14.94 -3.28
C ILE A 1040 -27.00 -14.36 -1.87
N ALA A 1041 -26.88 -15.34 -0.90
CA ALA A 1041 -26.59 -14.89 0.48
C ALA A 1041 -25.21 -15.42 0.91
N LEU A 1042 -24.46 -14.34 1.36
CA LEU A 1042 -23.12 -14.71 1.86
C LEU A 1042 -22.99 -14.40 3.35
N SER A 1043 -22.11 -15.26 3.92
CA SER A 1043 -21.82 -14.88 5.33
C SER A 1043 -20.84 -13.69 5.37
N ARG A 1044 -21.02 -12.86 6.38
CA ARG A 1044 -20.21 -11.63 6.56
C ARG A 1044 -18.75 -12.01 6.90
#